data_AF-A0A1I1K9A4-F1
#
_entry.id   AF-A0A1I1K9A4-F1
#
_cell.length_a   1.000
_cell.length_b   1.000
_cell.length_c   1.000
_cell.angle_alpha   90.00
_cell.angle_beta   90.00
_cell.angle_gamma   90.00
#
_symmetry.space_group_name_H-M   'P 1'
#
loop_
_entity.id
_entity.type
_entity.pdbx_description
1 polymer ?
#
loop_
_entity_poly.entity_id
_entity_poly.type
_entity_poly.pdbx_seq_one_letter_code
_entity_poly.pdbx_strand_id
1 'polypeptide(L)'
;MGIYGALSSAVTGLRAQAHALENISGNIANSQTTGYKRIETDFLDLIPDAPISRQVPGAVLSQSRGTNDIGGDIKTVSNETFIALNSNGFFVVEPKTGQSDGKPVFSGSNFYTRRGDFEIDKDGMLVNGAGYYLKGLPIDTTTGNVSGSVPEVIKLSNAFLPAQRTGRIDYQANLPQIPKTTSYNALVPGSELLNTGSYLGLAAADTGITIPGQPATVTGRTFAAATNPVSGADDAINNGFVAGQTVSFGAAGQTVIFQFRATGGPAVTPPNIEIELTANRKTVNVLAEMELKLQAAGPQFGSATVGVVDGKLAVSMGSNVTDSLVIGGGTGATSLGLVEGTQKPPTAAQRVIGAAFVDQGVLSFTANTVPPKTVSLQFYTPPGTASAGNVGVSIPAGSKVGDVLASMQEKLRSQGGAAFSTATVSIDATGQIGVSMGTNKTNNLTVAGAGATALGINGAFQATPPPTRLTTIAAKDDALFKSNSIQGSAITVYASNGAPTNVIMRWAKVDSAASGGQDVWNMFYASNTLATGAETMWTNLGQDYTFKGDGTLLNDVPSVTIPNLTVNGVNVGEVQLNHGKAGITQFNDVNGTVSTSTMMQNGYGAGEFVSVAINDSGRVTATYTNGERIDMAQVVTAEFNAINKLKRLDGGVFSSTSESGEAILDLSGSGVMGGALEASNTDISDEFTKLIVTQQAYAAGTRIVSAADKMLQEALNMIR
;
A
#
# COMPACT_ATOMS: atom_id res chain seq x y z
N MET A 1 -77.16 64.84 10.27
CA MET A 1 -76.89 63.58 9.53
C MET A 1 -78.04 63.35 8.56
N GLY A 2 -77.78 63.32 7.25
CA GLY A 2 -78.82 62.90 6.29
C GLY A 2 -78.88 61.36 6.26
N ILE A 3 -80.09 60.78 6.25
CA ILE A 3 -80.33 59.33 6.22
C ILE A 3 -79.52 58.64 5.11
N TYR A 4 -79.39 59.30 3.94
CA TYR A 4 -78.58 58.83 2.81
C TYR A 4 -77.08 58.69 3.11
N GLY A 5 -76.48 59.61 3.87
CA GLY A 5 -75.07 59.53 4.25
C GLY A 5 -74.80 58.35 5.20
N ALA A 6 -75.70 58.16 6.18
CA ALA A 6 -75.64 57.02 7.10
C ALA A 6 -75.80 55.67 6.37
N LEU A 7 -76.71 55.59 5.40
CA LEU A 7 -76.88 54.39 4.57
C LEU A 7 -75.65 54.09 3.71
N SER A 8 -75.04 55.10 3.08
CA SER A 8 -73.84 54.89 2.24
C SER A 8 -72.63 54.38 3.04
N SER A 9 -72.41 54.93 4.24
CA SER A 9 -71.35 54.48 5.15
C SER A 9 -71.64 53.08 5.71
N ALA A 10 -72.90 52.78 6.06
CA ALA A 10 -73.29 51.45 6.52
C ALA A 10 -73.13 50.36 5.45
N VAL A 11 -73.51 50.65 4.19
CA VAL A 11 -73.36 49.70 3.07
C VAL A 11 -71.89 49.42 2.74
N THR A 12 -71.04 50.45 2.75
CA THR A 12 -69.60 50.27 2.51
C THR A 12 -68.92 49.53 3.65
N GLY A 13 -69.29 49.80 4.89
CA GLY A 13 -68.88 49.01 6.05
C GLY A 13 -69.32 47.54 5.95
N LEU A 14 -70.57 47.26 5.57
CA LEU A 14 -71.07 45.88 5.39
C LEU A 14 -70.29 45.12 4.31
N ARG A 15 -69.98 45.76 3.18
CA ARG A 15 -69.15 45.18 2.11
C ARG A 15 -67.74 44.89 2.60
N ALA A 16 -67.14 45.82 3.33
CA ALA A 16 -65.80 45.66 3.89
C ALA A 16 -65.74 44.50 4.90
N GLN A 17 -66.75 44.35 5.76
CA GLN A 17 -66.85 43.22 6.68
C GLN A 17 -67.12 41.90 5.95
N ALA A 18 -67.92 41.89 4.87
CA ALA A 18 -68.12 40.69 4.05
C ALA A 18 -66.81 40.20 3.42
N HIS A 19 -66.02 41.12 2.86
CA HIS A 19 -64.69 40.82 2.32
C HIS A 19 -63.74 40.30 3.41
N ALA A 20 -63.81 40.84 4.63
CA ALA A 20 -63.07 40.29 5.76
C ALA A 20 -63.50 38.87 6.12
N LEU A 21 -64.81 38.57 6.12
CA LEU A 21 -65.31 37.21 6.35
C LEU A 21 -64.83 36.23 5.28
N GLU A 22 -64.76 36.64 4.01
CA GLU A 22 -64.24 35.82 2.92
C GLU A 22 -62.76 35.45 3.15
N ASN A 23 -61.92 36.43 3.48
CA ASN A 23 -60.51 36.19 3.78
C ASN A 23 -60.31 35.28 5.00
N ILE A 24 -61.05 35.53 6.10
CA ILE A 24 -60.98 34.69 7.30
C ILE A 24 -61.43 33.26 7.00
N SER A 25 -62.53 33.10 6.25
CA SER A 25 -63.04 31.78 5.86
C SER A 25 -62.03 31.02 4.99
N GLY A 26 -61.38 31.72 4.05
CA GLY A 26 -60.32 31.16 3.21
C GLY A 26 -59.09 30.73 4.02
N ASN A 27 -58.70 31.51 5.03
CA ASN A 27 -57.60 31.15 5.94
C ASN A 27 -57.94 29.90 6.76
N ILE A 28 -59.13 29.84 7.37
CA ILE A 28 -59.57 28.68 8.16
C ILE A 28 -59.59 27.42 7.28
N ALA A 29 -60.14 27.52 6.06
CA ALA A 29 -60.20 26.39 5.13
C ALA A 29 -58.82 25.86 4.72
N ASN A 30 -57.80 26.72 4.67
CA ASN A 30 -56.43 26.37 4.29
C ASN A 30 -55.45 26.30 5.48
N SER A 31 -55.95 26.25 6.72
CA SER A 31 -55.13 26.16 7.93
C SER A 31 -54.30 24.87 8.00
N GLN A 32 -54.69 23.83 7.27
CA GLN A 32 -53.97 22.55 7.20
C GLN A 32 -53.16 22.38 5.91
N THR A 33 -53.21 23.36 5.00
CA THR A 33 -52.48 23.29 3.73
C THR A 33 -51.01 23.65 3.95
N THR A 34 -50.10 22.74 3.57
CA THR A 34 -48.65 22.93 3.66
C THR A 34 -48.20 24.19 2.91
N GLY A 35 -47.40 25.02 3.57
CA GLY A 35 -46.85 26.26 3.00
C GLY A 35 -47.89 27.34 2.69
N TYR A 36 -49.14 27.21 3.16
CA TYR A 36 -50.15 28.24 2.94
C TYR A 36 -49.80 29.52 3.72
N LYS A 37 -49.89 30.66 3.02
CA LYS A 37 -49.74 31.99 3.59
C LYS A 37 -51.11 32.64 3.70
N ARG A 38 -51.52 33.04 4.90
CA ARG A 38 -52.80 33.70 5.15
C ARG A 38 -52.89 35.09 4.51
N ILE A 39 -54.12 35.55 4.33
CA ILE A 39 -54.43 36.89 3.82
C ILE A 39 -55.15 37.66 4.91
N GLU A 40 -54.74 38.90 5.13
CA GLU A 40 -55.43 39.84 6.02
C GLU A 40 -56.28 40.83 5.24
N THR A 41 -57.21 41.49 5.93
CA THR A 41 -58.02 42.57 5.37
C THR A 41 -57.61 43.88 6.00
N ASP A 42 -57.10 44.81 5.18
CA ASP A 42 -56.86 46.18 5.60
C ASP A 42 -58.11 47.02 5.31
N PHE A 43 -58.48 47.87 6.28
CA PHE A 43 -59.58 48.82 6.13
C PHE A 43 -59.00 50.22 5.90
N LEU A 44 -59.51 50.92 4.89
CA LEU A 44 -59.14 52.29 4.57
C LEU A 44 -60.38 53.18 4.71
N ASP A 45 -60.26 54.26 5.46
CA ASP A 45 -61.32 55.26 5.54
C ASP A 45 -61.27 56.19 4.33
N LEU A 46 -62.44 56.49 3.78
CA LEU A 46 -62.59 57.43 2.68
C LEU A 46 -63.21 58.71 3.22
N ILE A 47 -62.37 59.70 3.50
CA ILE A 47 -62.81 61.02 3.96
C ILE A 47 -63.15 61.88 2.74
N PRO A 48 -64.42 62.31 2.57
CA PRO A 48 -64.77 63.26 1.52
C PRO A 48 -64.22 64.64 1.86
N ASP A 49 -63.77 65.37 0.83
CA ASP A 49 -63.35 66.76 0.98
C ASP A 49 -64.53 67.63 1.46
N ALA A 50 -64.44 68.14 2.68
CA ALA A 50 -65.51 68.87 3.35
C ALA A 50 -64.92 70.01 4.22
N PRO A 51 -65.65 71.14 4.38
CA PRO A 51 -65.19 72.25 5.22
C PRO A 51 -64.90 71.81 6.66
N ILE A 52 -63.90 72.41 7.32
CA ILE A 52 -63.48 72.11 8.71
C ILE A 52 -64.67 72.17 9.69
N SER A 53 -65.67 73.01 9.42
CA SER A 53 -66.86 73.18 10.25
C SER A 53 -67.96 72.12 10.02
N ARG A 54 -67.80 71.19 9.08
CA ARG A 54 -68.81 70.18 8.73
C ARG A 54 -68.17 68.87 8.26
N GLN A 55 -67.74 68.05 9.20
CA GLN A 55 -67.27 66.70 8.90
C GLN A 55 -68.45 65.78 8.57
N VAL A 56 -68.37 65.10 7.43
CA VAL A 56 -69.31 64.04 7.03
C VAL A 56 -68.63 62.69 7.28
N PRO A 57 -69.31 61.70 7.88
CA PRO A 57 -68.73 60.38 8.01
C PRO A 57 -68.41 59.79 6.64
N GLY A 58 -67.18 59.27 6.53
CA GLY A 58 -66.64 58.66 5.33
C GLY A 58 -67.21 57.27 5.03
N ALA A 59 -66.91 56.78 3.84
CA ALA A 59 -67.07 55.36 3.49
C ALA A 59 -65.85 54.57 3.99
N VAL A 60 -65.96 53.23 4.01
CA VAL A 60 -64.81 52.35 4.28
C VAL A 60 -64.57 51.46 3.06
N LEU A 61 -63.31 51.34 2.65
CA LEU A 61 -62.84 50.38 1.66
C LEU A 61 -62.08 49.26 2.35
N SER A 62 -62.09 48.08 1.74
CA SER A 62 -61.31 46.93 2.19
C SER A 62 -60.40 46.43 1.07
N GLN A 63 -59.19 46.01 1.42
CA GLN A 63 -58.27 45.37 0.49
C GLN A 63 -57.58 44.17 1.14
N SER A 64 -57.27 43.16 0.33
CA SER A 64 -56.51 41.99 0.78
C SER A 64 -55.02 42.32 0.88
N ARG A 65 -54.41 41.99 2.02
CA ARG A 65 -52.97 42.09 2.26
C ARG A 65 -52.37 40.70 2.43
N GLY A 66 -51.35 40.38 1.63
CA GLY A 66 -50.57 39.15 1.83
C GLY A 66 -49.75 39.21 3.12
N THR A 67 -49.52 38.05 3.73
CA THR A 67 -48.61 37.86 4.87
C THR A 67 -47.49 36.88 4.53
N ASN A 68 -47.00 36.98 3.29
CA ASN A 68 -46.00 36.09 2.72
C ASN A 68 -44.62 36.21 3.43
N ASP A 69 -44.42 37.31 4.17
CA ASP A 69 -43.28 37.61 5.03
C ASP A 69 -43.33 36.91 6.40
N ILE A 70 -44.46 36.31 6.77
CA ILE A 70 -44.61 35.58 8.04
C ILE A 70 -44.45 34.08 7.77
N GLY A 71 -43.46 33.46 8.41
CA GLY A 71 -43.25 32.01 8.42
C GLY A 71 -44.33 31.26 9.22
N GLY A 72 -44.70 30.07 8.77
CA GLY A 72 -45.44 29.10 9.55
C GLY A 72 -44.52 28.20 10.38
N ASP A 73 -45.10 27.37 11.23
CA ASP A 73 -44.32 26.41 12.03
C ASP A 73 -43.64 25.36 11.13
N ILE A 74 -42.36 25.12 11.37
CA ILE A 74 -41.60 24.08 10.68
C ILE A 74 -41.76 22.76 11.44
N LYS A 75 -42.20 21.72 10.73
CA LYS A 75 -42.34 20.36 11.27
C LYS A 75 -41.35 19.43 10.60
N THR A 76 -40.60 18.68 11.40
CA THR A 76 -39.74 17.60 10.91
C THR A 76 -40.60 16.42 10.43
N VAL A 77 -40.21 15.82 9.31
CA VAL A 77 -40.88 14.71 8.64
C VAL A 77 -39.87 13.65 8.22
N SER A 78 -40.31 12.41 8.05
CA SER A 78 -39.43 11.29 7.69
C SER A 78 -39.07 11.24 6.20
N ASN A 79 -39.78 11.98 5.34
CA ASN A 79 -39.48 11.99 3.92
C ASN A 79 -38.30 12.95 3.66
N GLU A 80 -37.18 12.41 3.19
CA GLU A 80 -35.93 13.14 2.99
C GLU A 80 -35.96 14.11 1.80
N THR A 81 -36.98 14.03 0.93
CA THR A 81 -37.18 14.98 -0.17
C THR A 81 -38.06 16.17 0.21
N PHE A 82 -38.69 16.13 1.39
CA PHE A 82 -39.47 17.24 1.89
C PHE A 82 -38.56 18.30 2.47
N ILE A 83 -38.77 19.54 2.04
CA ILE A 83 -37.93 20.67 2.42
C ILE A 83 -38.76 21.84 2.92
N ALA A 84 -38.17 22.63 3.82
CA ALA A 84 -38.73 23.89 4.30
C ALA A 84 -37.68 24.99 4.20
N LEU A 85 -38.12 26.25 4.29
CA LEU A 85 -37.24 27.41 4.34
C LEU A 85 -37.28 28.05 5.73
N ASN A 86 -36.10 28.35 6.28
CA ASN A 86 -35.95 29.14 7.50
C ASN A 86 -35.71 30.63 7.20
N SER A 87 -36.05 31.08 6.00
CA SER A 87 -35.87 32.45 5.53
C SER A 87 -37.13 32.96 4.82
N ASN A 88 -37.15 34.25 4.49
CA ASN A 88 -38.26 34.87 3.79
C ASN A 88 -38.29 34.57 2.27
N GLY A 89 -37.45 33.63 1.79
CA GLY A 89 -37.38 33.23 0.39
C GLY A 89 -38.45 32.24 -0.04
N PHE A 90 -38.41 31.83 -1.31
CA PHE A 90 -39.30 30.87 -1.94
C PHE A 90 -38.51 29.84 -2.74
N PHE A 91 -39.03 28.63 -2.87
CA PHE A 91 -38.52 27.67 -3.85
C PHE A 91 -38.90 28.11 -5.26
N VAL A 92 -37.94 28.01 -6.19
CA VAL A 92 -38.20 28.25 -7.60
C VAL A 92 -38.74 26.99 -8.24
N VAL A 93 -39.91 27.08 -8.84
CA VAL A 93 -40.62 25.95 -9.44
C VAL A 93 -41.16 26.28 -10.82
N GLU A 94 -41.51 25.26 -11.59
CA GLU A 94 -42.05 25.43 -12.93
C GLU A 94 -43.17 24.43 -13.22
N PRO A 95 -44.31 24.89 -13.78
CA PRO A 95 -45.40 24.00 -14.14
C PRO A 95 -45.11 23.29 -15.46
N LYS A 96 -45.55 22.04 -15.53
CA LYS A 96 -45.61 21.26 -16.77
C LYS A 96 -46.80 21.71 -17.61
N THR A 97 -46.55 22.18 -18.83
CA THR A 97 -47.58 22.69 -19.76
C THR A 97 -48.09 21.62 -20.73
N GLY A 98 -47.37 20.51 -20.86
CA GLY A 98 -47.79 19.40 -21.70
C GLY A 98 -46.77 18.27 -21.75
N GLN A 99 -46.89 17.44 -22.78
CA GLN A 99 -45.90 16.44 -23.14
C GLN A 99 -45.69 16.46 -24.66
N SER A 100 -44.44 16.33 -25.09
CA SER A 100 -44.06 16.17 -26.49
C SER A 100 -43.10 14.97 -26.58
N ASP A 101 -43.39 14.02 -27.46
CA ASP A 101 -42.61 12.80 -27.63
C ASP A 101 -42.36 12.02 -26.31
N GLY A 102 -43.40 11.95 -25.46
CA GLY A 102 -43.35 11.30 -24.14
C GLY A 102 -42.54 12.06 -23.08
N LYS A 103 -41.92 13.20 -23.40
CA LYS A 103 -41.17 14.05 -22.47
C LYS A 103 -42.03 15.21 -21.97
N PRO A 104 -41.89 15.62 -20.69
CA PRO A 104 -42.56 16.81 -20.17
C PRO A 104 -42.12 18.07 -20.92
N VAL A 105 -43.07 18.93 -21.24
CA VAL A 105 -42.80 20.29 -21.72
C VAL A 105 -43.14 21.25 -20.59
N PHE A 106 -42.23 22.18 -20.32
CA PHE A 106 -42.36 23.16 -19.26
C PHE A 106 -42.69 24.55 -19.81
N SER A 107 -43.19 25.43 -18.95
CA SER A 107 -43.69 26.76 -19.37
C SER A 107 -42.58 27.73 -19.80
N GLY A 108 -41.32 27.47 -19.46
CA GLY A 108 -40.18 28.36 -19.60
C GLY A 108 -40.18 29.51 -18.59
N SER A 109 -41.13 29.55 -17.65
CA SER A 109 -41.31 30.65 -16.70
C SER A 109 -41.11 30.17 -15.26
N ASN A 110 -40.41 30.99 -14.47
CA ASN A 110 -40.21 30.73 -13.04
C ASN A 110 -41.44 31.13 -12.24
N PHE A 111 -41.87 30.22 -11.38
CA PHE A 111 -42.87 30.44 -10.35
C PHE A 111 -42.24 30.20 -8.98
N TYR A 112 -42.92 30.65 -7.93
CA TYR A 112 -42.37 30.68 -6.58
C TYR A 112 -43.34 30.04 -5.62
N THR A 113 -42.86 29.17 -4.73
CA THR A 113 -43.72 28.53 -3.73
C THR A 113 -43.01 28.39 -2.40
N ARG A 114 -43.81 28.33 -1.33
CA ARG A 114 -43.33 27.95 0.00
C ARG A 114 -43.63 26.50 0.35
N ARG A 115 -44.42 25.84 -0.49
CA ARG A 115 -44.78 24.44 -0.34
C ARG A 115 -43.59 23.57 -0.77
N GLY A 116 -43.07 22.76 0.15
CA GLY A 116 -41.88 21.93 -0.08
C GLY A 116 -42.09 20.43 0.07
N ASP A 117 -43.32 19.93 -0.14
CA ASP A 117 -43.65 18.51 -0.18
C ASP A 117 -43.30 17.87 -1.54
N PHE A 118 -42.03 17.94 -1.93
CA PHE A 118 -41.56 17.39 -3.20
C PHE A 118 -41.40 15.87 -3.14
N GLU A 119 -41.91 15.19 -4.15
CA GLU A 119 -41.74 13.75 -4.38
C GLU A 119 -41.14 13.52 -5.77
N ILE A 120 -40.50 12.36 -5.96
CA ILE A 120 -39.95 12.00 -7.27
C ILE A 120 -41.09 11.47 -8.15
N ASP A 121 -41.26 12.04 -9.34
CA ASP A 121 -42.21 11.54 -10.33
C ASP A 121 -41.63 10.40 -11.18
N LYS A 122 -42.47 9.82 -12.05
CA LYS A 122 -42.08 8.72 -12.97
C LYS A 122 -40.93 9.07 -13.92
N ASP A 123 -40.68 10.36 -14.18
CA ASP A 123 -39.66 10.85 -15.09
C ASP A 123 -38.37 11.24 -14.34
N GLY A 124 -38.32 10.99 -13.02
CA GLY A 124 -37.19 11.25 -12.13
C GLY A 124 -37.11 12.70 -11.66
N MET A 125 -38.17 13.50 -11.79
CA MET A 125 -38.13 14.92 -11.42
C MET A 125 -38.84 15.15 -10.10
N LEU A 126 -38.39 16.15 -9.35
CA LEU A 126 -38.98 16.52 -8.06
C LEU A 126 -40.23 17.38 -8.30
N VAL A 127 -41.41 16.88 -7.94
CA VAL A 127 -42.71 17.53 -8.10
C VAL A 127 -43.40 17.68 -6.75
N ASN A 128 -43.94 18.86 -6.45
CA ASN A 128 -44.72 19.05 -5.22
C ASN A 128 -46.16 18.55 -5.38
N GLY A 129 -46.91 18.45 -4.29
CA GLY A 129 -48.31 18.02 -4.34
C GLY A 129 -49.27 19.00 -5.04
N ALA A 130 -48.78 20.13 -5.59
CA ALA A 130 -49.53 21.03 -6.47
C ALA A 130 -49.22 20.82 -7.97
N GLY A 131 -48.29 19.90 -8.31
CA GLY A 131 -47.90 19.60 -9.69
C GLY A 131 -46.82 20.52 -10.26
N TYR A 132 -46.11 21.27 -9.42
CA TYR A 132 -45.01 22.14 -9.82
C TYR A 132 -43.65 21.47 -9.56
N TYR A 133 -42.74 21.62 -10.51
CA TYR A 133 -41.46 20.94 -10.50
C TYR A 133 -40.35 21.82 -9.94
N LEU A 134 -39.52 21.28 -9.05
CA LEU A 134 -38.43 22.01 -8.40
C LEU A 134 -37.30 22.34 -9.37
N LYS A 135 -36.82 23.58 -9.33
CA LYS A 135 -35.65 24.02 -10.09
C LYS A 135 -34.40 24.10 -9.22
N GLY A 136 -33.27 23.83 -9.85
CA GLY A 136 -31.96 23.87 -9.24
C GLY A 136 -30.86 24.02 -10.26
N LEU A 137 -29.62 24.07 -9.80
CA LEU A 137 -28.44 24.05 -10.64
C LEU A 137 -27.87 22.64 -10.70
N PRO A 138 -27.48 22.13 -11.88
CA PRO A 138 -26.84 20.83 -11.99
C PRO A 138 -25.49 20.84 -11.28
N ILE A 139 -25.13 19.72 -10.65
CA ILE A 139 -23.81 19.49 -10.06
C ILE A 139 -23.04 18.51 -10.94
N ASP A 140 -21.78 18.81 -11.21
CA ASP A 140 -20.86 17.84 -11.81
C ASP A 140 -20.55 16.76 -10.78
N THR A 141 -21.02 15.54 -11.05
CA THR A 141 -20.92 14.38 -10.16
C THR A 141 -19.47 13.95 -9.89
N THR A 142 -18.50 14.38 -10.71
CA THR A 142 -17.08 14.05 -10.54
C THR A 142 -16.38 15.03 -9.62
N THR A 143 -16.72 16.32 -9.72
CA THR A 143 -16.05 17.39 -8.96
C THR A 143 -16.84 17.88 -7.76
N GLY A 144 -18.14 17.55 -7.67
CA GLY A 144 -19.06 18.04 -6.63
C GLY A 144 -19.42 19.52 -6.77
N ASN A 145 -18.95 20.18 -7.83
CA ASN A 145 -19.14 21.60 -8.07
C ASN A 145 -20.38 21.85 -8.93
N VAL A 146 -21.00 23.01 -8.73
CA VAL A 146 -22.16 23.44 -9.52
C VAL A 146 -21.72 23.75 -10.96
N SER A 147 -22.38 23.14 -11.95
CA SER A 147 -21.99 23.14 -13.37
C SER A 147 -22.69 24.24 -14.19
N GLY A 148 -23.40 25.17 -13.57
CA GLY A 148 -24.13 26.24 -14.27
C GLY A 148 -24.63 27.33 -13.34
N SER A 149 -25.21 28.39 -13.92
CA SER A 149 -25.79 29.52 -13.17
C SER A 149 -27.27 29.77 -13.52
N VAL A 150 -27.83 28.97 -14.43
CA VAL A 150 -29.24 29.06 -14.83
C VAL A 150 -30.01 27.93 -14.17
N PRO A 151 -31.04 28.23 -13.35
CA PRO A 151 -31.87 27.18 -12.76
C PRO A 151 -32.66 26.41 -13.81
N GLU A 152 -32.57 25.09 -13.75
CA GLU A 152 -33.29 24.13 -14.59
C GLU A 152 -34.09 23.17 -13.72
N VAL A 153 -35.09 22.48 -14.29
CA VAL A 153 -35.85 21.47 -13.53
C VAL A 153 -34.91 20.36 -13.09
N ILE A 154 -34.90 20.06 -11.80
CA ILE A 154 -34.04 19.02 -11.24
C ILE A 154 -34.54 17.67 -11.75
N LYS A 155 -33.68 17.01 -12.53
CA LYS A 155 -33.91 15.67 -13.03
C LYS A 155 -32.90 14.71 -12.41
N LEU A 156 -33.42 13.76 -11.65
CA LEU A 156 -32.67 12.64 -11.12
C LEU A 156 -32.59 11.57 -12.21
N SER A 157 -31.38 11.13 -12.49
CA SER A 157 -31.18 9.92 -13.28
C SER A 157 -31.44 8.72 -12.37
N ASN A 158 -32.42 7.89 -12.73
CA ASN A 158 -32.63 6.57 -12.13
C ASN A 158 -31.69 5.50 -12.73
N ALA A 159 -30.68 5.93 -13.49
CA ALA A 159 -29.71 5.04 -14.08
C ALA A 159 -28.76 4.48 -13.02
N PHE A 160 -28.16 3.33 -13.34
CA PHE A 160 -27.05 2.77 -12.59
C PHE A 160 -25.93 3.81 -12.48
N LEU A 161 -25.35 3.94 -11.28
CA LEU A 161 -24.08 4.61 -11.10
C LEU A 161 -23.00 3.72 -11.73
N PRO A 162 -22.34 4.15 -12.82
CA PRO A 162 -21.29 3.36 -13.44
C PRO A 162 -20.13 3.18 -12.45
N ALA A 163 -19.38 2.10 -12.60
CA ALA A 163 -18.19 1.88 -11.79
C ALA A 163 -17.14 2.96 -12.07
N GLN A 164 -16.45 3.38 -11.01
CA GLN A 164 -15.30 4.28 -11.11
C GLN A 164 -14.04 3.49 -10.78
N ARG A 165 -13.08 3.49 -11.70
CA ARG A 165 -11.79 2.85 -11.43
C ARG A 165 -11.07 3.56 -10.29
N THR A 166 -10.32 2.81 -9.49
CA THR A 166 -9.38 3.40 -8.55
C THR A 166 -8.23 4.05 -9.32
N GLY A 167 -8.05 5.36 -9.15
CA GLY A 167 -6.91 6.10 -9.71
C GLY A 167 -5.96 6.65 -8.64
N ARG A 168 -6.42 6.71 -7.39
CA ARG A 168 -5.65 7.19 -6.24
C ARG A 168 -5.86 6.29 -5.03
N ILE A 169 -4.77 6.00 -4.33
CA ILE A 169 -4.77 5.39 -3.00
C ILE A 169 -4.04 6.35 -2.07
N ASP A 170 -4.74 6.86 -1.06
CA ASP A 170 -4.13 7.68 -0.01
C ASP A 170 -3.61 6.75 1.10
N TYR A 171 -2.28 6.68 1.26
CA TYR A 171 -1.59 5.74 2.15
C TYR A 171 -0.51 6.43 2.99
N GLN A 172 -0.69 6.40 4.31
CA GLN A 172 0.28 6.91 5.28
C GLN A 172 0.61 5.85 6.31
N ALA A 173 1.89 5.74 6.66
CA ALA A 173 2.37 4.71 7.57
C ALA A 173 3.65 5.10 8.29
N ASN A 174 3.78 4.58 9.50
CA ASN A 174 5.02 4.55 10.27
C ASN A 174 5.65 3.17 10.18
N LEU A 175 6.88 3.11 9.68
CA LEU A 175 7.72 1.93 9.63
C LEU A 175 8.54 1.80 10.91
N PRO A 176 8.85 0.59 11.39
CA PRO A 176 9.72 0.40 12.54
C PRO A 176 11.19 0.74 12.17
N GLN A 177 11.99 1.17 13.14
CA GLN A 177 13.45 1.25 12.93
C GLN A 177 14.08 -0.12 12.73
N ILE A 178 13.61 -1.12 13.48
CA ILE A 178 14.06 -2.52 13.37
C ILE A 178 12.82 -3.40 13.12
N PRO A 179 12.60 -3.90 11.90
CA PRO A 179 11.53 -4.85 11.65
C PRO A 179 11.78 -6.17 12.37
N LYS A 180 10.79 -6.64 13.11
CA LYS A 180 10.81 -7.99 13.70
C LYS A 180 10.21 -8.98 12.70
N THR A 181 10.93 -9.21 11.61
CA THR A 181 10.59 -10.24 10.63
C THR A 181 10.69 -11.64 11.25
N THR A 182 10.21 -12.67 10.57
CA THR A 182 10.38 -14.06 11.06
C THR A 182 11.86 -14.48 11.09
N SER A 183 12.67 -13.97 10.16
CA SER A 183 14.11 -14.21 10.11
C SER A 183 14.92 -13.35 11.11
N TYR A 184 14.30 -12.39 11.79
CA TYR A 184 14.99 -11.47 12.68
C TYR A 184 15.59 -12.19 13.90
N ASN A 185 16.85 -11.88 14.17
CA ASN A 185 17.58 -12.34 15.34
C ASN A 185 18.38 -11.17 15.93
N ALA A 186 18.05 -10.78 17.16
CA ALA A 186 18.71 -9.66 17.85
C ALA A 186 20.22 -9.83 18.04
N LEU A 187 20.74 -11.06 17.97
CA LEU A 187 22.18 -11.37 18.08
C LEU A 187 22.91 -11.31 16.72
N VAL A 188 22.17 -11.21 15.61
CA VAL A 188 22.71 -11.20 14.25
C VAL A 188 22.32 -9.87 13.59
N PRO A 189 23.23 -8.87 13.59
CA PRO A 189 23.03 -7.62 12.87
C PRO A 189 22.70 -7.86 11.39
N GLY A 190 21.71 -7.14 10.86
CA GLY A 190 21.29 -7.26 9.47
C GLY A 190 20.37 -8.44 9.18
N SER A 191 20.01 -9.26 10.20
CA SER A 191 19.00 -10.32 10.06
C SER A 191 17.60 -9.78 9.74
N GLU A 192 17.37 -8.49 9.99
CA GLU A 192 16.16 -7.77 9.64
C GLU A 192 16.07 -7.39 8.15
N LEU A 193 17.16 -7.56 7.39
CA LEU A 193 17.28 -7.09 6.00
C LEU A 193 16.81 -8.14 4.97
N LEU A 194 16.23 -7.64 3.89
CA LEU A 194 15.95 -8.43 2.69
C LEU A 194 17.25 -8.67 1.90
N ASN A 195 17.73 -9.91 1.93
CA ASN A 195 18.91 -10.31 1.15
C ASN A 195 18.55 -10.57 -0.32
N THR A 196 18.81 -9.60 -1.20
CA THR A 196 18.48 -9.67 -2.63
C THR A 196 19.18 -10.82 -3.36
N GLY A 197 20.37 -11.22 -2.94
CA GLY A 197 21.13 -12.32 -3.55
C GLY A 197 20.45 -13.68 -3.42
N SER A 198 19.60 -13.88 -2.41
CA SER A 198 18.87 -15.14 -2.21
C SER A 198 17.79 -15.40 -3.26
N TYR A 199 17.38 -14.38 -4.01
CA TYR A 199 16.29 -14.44 -4.99
C TYR A 199 16.79 -14.47 -6.43
N LEU A 200 18.05 -14.11 -6.67
CA LEU A 200 18.61 -13.97 -8.02
C LEU A 200 19.19 -15.28 -8.57
N GLY A 201 19.10 -16.40 -7.84
CA GLY A 201 19.64 -17.68 -8.29
C GLY A 201 21.16 -17.66 -8.55
N LEU A 202 21.82 -16.56 -8.16
CA LEU A 202 23.24 -16.59 -7.86
C LEU A 202 23.35 -17.71 -6.84
N ALA A 203 24.10 -18.76 -7.17
CA ALA A 203 24.50 -19.73 -6.17
C ALA A 203 24.89 -18.94 -4.93
N ALA A 204 24.61 -19.46 -3.74
CA ALA A 204 25.29 -19.02 -2.55
C ALA A 204 26.80 -19.22 -2.78
N ALA A 205 27.39 -18.36 -3.59
CA ALA A 205 28.79 -18.08 -3.64
C ALA A 205 28.98 -17.52 -2.24
N ASP A 206 29.41 -18.42 -1.37
CA ASP A 206 30.11 -18.15 -0.14
C ASP A 206 31.40 -17.39 -0.46
N THR A 207 31.27 -16.30 -1.22
CA THR A 207 32.29 -15.28 -1.33
C THR A 207 32.08 -14.39 -0.11
N GLY A 208 32.29 -14.98 1.06
CA GLY A 208 33.01 -14.23 2.07
C GLY A 208 34.25 -13.65 1.41
N ILE A 209 34.69 -12.51 1.91
CA ILE A 209 35.93 -11.87 1.51
C ILE A 209 37.02 -12.95 1.39
N THR A 210 37.34 -13.35 0.17
CA THR A 210 38.47 -14.23 -0.09
C THR A 210 39.61 -13.25 -0.29
N ILE A 211 40.58 -13.26 0.62
CA ILE A 211 41.77 -12.46 0.49
C ILE A 211 42.73 -13.25 -0.40
N PRO A 212 42.92 -12.90 -1.68
CA PRO A 212 43.94 -13.55 -2.48
C PRO A 212 45.31 -13.13 -1.92
N GLY A 213 46.07 -14.08 -1.40
CA GLY A 213 47.47 -13.84 -1.07
C GLY A 213 48.24 -13.49 -2.33
N GLN A 214 49.12 -12.49 -2.29
CA GLN A 214 50.19 -12.41 -3.28
C GLN A 214 51.24 -13.51 -3.00
N PRO A 215 51.94 -14.01 -4.05
CA PRO A 215 52.64 -15.29 -3.98
C PRO A 215 53.80 -15.27 -2.98
N ALA A 216 53.61 -15.91 -1.83
CA ALA A 216 54.71 -16.54 -1.13
C ALA A 216 54.94 -17.90 -1.79
N THR A 217 55.93 -17.98 -2.68
CA THR A 217 56.25 -19.19 -3.45
C THR A 217 56.60 -20.36 -2.52
N VAL A 218 55.63 -21.22 -2.18
CA VAL A 218 55.90 -22.57 -1.70
C VAL A 218 56.34 -23.38 -2.91
N THR A 219 57.64 -23.37 -3.19
CA THR A 219 58.20 -24.07 -4.35
C THR A 219 58.19 -25.57 -4.09
N GLY A 220 57.18 -26.29 -4.57
CA GLY A 220 57.12 -27.75 -4.57
C GLY A 220 56.00 -28.21 -5.51
N ARG A 221 56.35 -28.96 -6.56
CA ARG A 221 55.34 -29.53 -7.47
C ARG A 221 54.44 -30.47 -6.66
N THR A 222 53.13 -30.28 -6.75
CA THR A 222 52.13 -31.16 -6.15
C THR A 222 52.18 -32.54 -6.82
N PHE A 223 51.91 -33.59 -6.05
CA PHE A 223 51.47 -34.86 -6.61
C PHE A 223 50.14 -34.58 -7.32
N ALA A 224 50.05 -34.88 -8.61
CA ALA A 224 48.73 -34.99 -9.22
C ALA A 224 47.97 -36.08 -8.45
N ALA A 225 46.80 -35.75 -7.89
CA ALA A 225 45.96 -36.76 -7.29
C ALA A 225 45.67 -37.81 -8.37
N ALA A 226 45.95 -39.08 -8.09
CA ALA A 226 45.41 -40.14 -8.92
C ALA A 226 43.89 -39.98 -8.84
N THR A 227 43.23 -39.68 -9.96
CA THR A 227 41.77 -39.65 -9.95
C THR A 227 41.31 -41.06 -9.63
N ASN A 228 40.48 -41.22 -8.60
CA ASN A 228 39.78 -42.48 -8.33
C ASN A 228 39.23 -43.02 -9.65
N PRO A 229 39.32 -44.33 -9.91
CA PRO A 229 38.98 -44.89 -11.19
C PRO A 229 37.55 -44.49 -11.57
N VAL A 230 37.46 -43.67 -12.62
CA VAL A 230 36.19 -43.28 -13.22
C VAL A 230 35.56 -44.54 -13.79
N SER A 231 34.27 -44.77 -13.52
CA SER A 231 33.49 -45.85 -14.12
C SER A 231 33.52 -45.70 -15.65
N GLY A 232 34.48 -46.37 -16.30
CA GLY A 232 34.90 -46.12 -17.69
C GLY A 232 36.35 -46.52 -17.98
N ALA A 233 37.14 -46.86 -16.96
CA ALA A 233 38.54 -47.29 -17.06
C ALA A 233 38.81 -48.63 -17.79
N ASP A 234 37.81 -49.25 -18.43
CA ASP A 234 38.11 -50.39 -19.31
C ASP A 234 38.95 -49.88 -20.51
N ASP A 235 38.67 -48.74 -21.13
CA ASP A 235 39.31 -48.40 -22.43
C ASP A 235 40.69 -47.70 -22.39
N ALA A 236 41.19 -47.23 -21.23
CA ALA A 236 42.39 -46.35 -21.22
C ALA A 236 43.75 -47.07 -21.11
N ILE A 237 43.82 -48.25 -20.45
CA ILE A 237 45.06 -49.03 -20.24
C ILE A 237 44.93 -50.48 -20.74
N ASN A 238 43.86 -50.83 -21.47
CA ASN A 238 43.41 -52.21 -21.72
C ASN A 238 44.45 -53.23 -22.23
N ASN A 239 45.54 -52.79 -22.88
CA ASN A 239 46.62 -53.68 -23.38
C ASN A 239 47.96 -53.53 -22.62
N GLY A 240 48.02 -52.73 -21.55
CA GLY A 240 49.27 -52.44 -20.82
C GLY A 240 49.67 -53.51 -19.81
N PHE A 241 48.69 -54.24 -19.25
CA PHE A 241 48.92 -55.33 -18.30
C PHE A 241 49.13 -56.66 -19.02
N VAL A 242 50.39 -57.11 -19.12
CA VAL A 242 50.74 -58.36 -19.81
C VAL A 242 51.25 -59.40 -18.83
N ALA A 243 50.78 -60.65 -18.95
CA ALA A 243 51.25 -61.75 -18.13
C ALA A 243 52.77 -61.95 -18.28
N GLY A 244 53.46 -62.13 -17.15
CA GLY A 244 54.91 -62.22 -17.05
C GLY A 244 55.62 -60.87 -16.84
N GLN A 245 54.92 -59.74 -16.99
CA GLN A 245 55.50 -58.43 -16.75
C GLN A 245 55.50 -58.05 -15.27
N THR A 246 56.46 -57.21 -14.90
CA THR A 246 56.57 -56.64 -13.56
C THR A 246 56.51 -55.11 -13.57
N VAL A 247 56.08 -54.53 -12.46
CA VAL A 247 56.23 -53.11 -12.10
C VAL A 247 56.63 -53.01 -10.63
N SER A 248 57.44 -52.02 -10.27
CA SER A 248 57.88 -51.89 -8.88
C SER A 248 57.72 -50.49 -8.31
N PHE A 249 57.44 -50.42 -7.01
CA PHE A 249 57.28 -49.19 -6.26
C PHE A 249 58.11 -49.29 -4.99
N GLY A 250 58.98 -48.31 -4.78
CA GLY A 250 59.86 -48.24 -3.61
C GLY A 250 59.53 -47.05 -2.73
N ALA A 251 59.59 -47.23 -1.41
CA ALA A 251 59.52 -46.15 -0.44
C ALA A 251 60.25 -46.58 0.85
N ALA A 252 60.98 -45.65 1.48
CA ALA A 252 61.77 -45.90 2.69
C ALA A 252 62.75 -47.09 2.58
N GLY A 253 63.29 -47.38 1.39
CA GLY A 253 64.19 -48.51 1.15
C GLY A 253 63.48 -49.87 0.99
N GLN A 254 62.17 -49.96 1.19
CA GLN A 254 61.37 -51.13 0.81
C GLN A 254 60.99 -51.03 -0.67
N THR A 255 61.07 -52.14 -1.40
CA THR A 255 60.58 -52.23 -2.78
C THR A 255 59.46 -53.27 -2.86
N VAL A 256 58.32 -52.86 -3.41
CA VAL A 256 57.16 -53.69 -3.70
C VAL A 256 57.15 -53.95 -5.20
N ILE A 257 57.21 -55.22 -5.60
CA ILE A 257 57.21 -55.61 -7.01
C ILE A 257 55.90 -56.32 -7.29
N PHE A 258 55.08 -55.78 -8.18
CA PHE A 258 53.92 -56.49 -8.71
C PHE A 258 54.33 -57.31 -9.93
N GLN A 259 53.89 -58.56 -9.99
CA GLN A 259 54.02 -59.41 -11.17
C GLN A 259 52.64 -59.84 -11.65
N PHE A 260 52.35 -59.56 -12.92
CA PHE A 260 51.10 -59.95 -13.55
C PHE A 260 51.21 -61.39 -14.05
N ARG A 261 50.23 -62.24 -13.71
CA ARG A 261 50.22 -63.66 -14.10
C ARG A 261 48.91 -63.98 -14.79
N ALA A 262 48.95 -64.76 -15.88
CA ALA A 262 47.74 -65.32 -16.48
C ALA A 262 47.16 -66.43 -15.58
N THR A 263 45.84 -66.59 -15.59
CA THR A 263 45.17 -67.68 -14.88
C THR A 263 45.80 -69.05 -15.21
N GLY A 264 46.24 -69.76 -14.16
CA GLY A 264 46.88 -71.07 -14.29
C GLY A 264 48.36 -71.06 -14.70
N GLY A 265 49.03 -69.90 -14.80
CA GLY A 265 50.48 -69.81 -15.06
C GLY A 265 51.35 -70.40 -13.91
N PRO A 266 52.68 -70.35 -13.95
CA PRO A 266 53.50 -70.69 -12.78
C PRO A 266 53.29 -69.66 -11.65
N ALA A 267 53.33 -70.12 -10.39
CA ALA A 267 53.21 -69.22 -9.22
C ALA A 267 54.34 -68.19 -9.20
N VAL A 268 54.03 -66.99 -8.73
CA VAL A 268 54.99 -65.90 -8.58
C VAL A 268 55.93 -66.21 -7.40
N THR A 269 57.24 -66.19 -7.65
CA THR A 269 58.24 -66.42 -6.59
C THR A 269 58.39 -65.17 -5.71
N PRO A 270 58.33 -65.28 -4.37
CA PRO A 270 58.63 -64.14 -3.49
C PRO A 270 60.01 -63.53 -3.80
N PRO A 271 60.19 -62.20 -3.77
CA PRO A 271 59.36 -61.21 -3.07
C PRO A 271 58.25 -60.55 -3.91
N ASN A 272 57.95 -61.05 -5.12
CA ASN A 272 56.96 -60.44 -6.00
C ASN A 272 55.52 -60.69 -5.50
N ILE A 273 54.68 -59.66 -5.58
CA ILE A 273 53.24 -59.70 -5.28
C ILE A 273 52.48 -60.04 -6.55
N GLU A 274 51.71 -61.12 -6.49
CA GLU A 274 50.92 -61.61 -7.62
C GLU A 274 49.68 -60.73 -7.89
N ILE A 275 49.43 -60.42 -9.16
CA ILE A 275 48.17 -59.89 -9.67
C ILE A 275 47.70 -60.80 -10.80
N GLU A 276 46.59 -61.52 -10.58
CA GLU A 276 46.07 -62.47 -11.56
C GLU A 276 45.24 -61.76 -12.65
N LEU A 277 45.56 -62.03 -13.91
CA LEU A 277 44.83 -61.58 -15.08
C LEU A 277 43.92 -62.71 -15.58
N THR A 278 42.60 -62.54 -15.42
CA THR A 278 41.58 -63.41 -16.04
C THR A 278 41.00 -62.70 -17.28
N ALA A 279 40.52 -63.46 -18.26
CA ALA A 279 40.09 -62.95 -19.57
C ALA A 279 38.98 -61.87 -19.54
N ASN A 280 38.26 -61.73 -18.43
CA ASN A 280 37.17 -60.76 -18.25
C ASN A 280 37.41 -59.81 -17.05
N ARG A 281 38.65 -59.77 -16.51
CA ARG A 281 38.95 -58.90 -15.37
C ARG A 281 39.06 -57.46 -15.82
N LYS A 282 38.17 -56.60 -15.31
CA LYS A 282 38.22 -55.17 -15.60
C LYS A 282 39.49 -54.52 -15.04
N THR A 283 40.05 -53.56 -15.78
CA THR A 283 41.24 -52.80 -15.37
C THR A 283 41.05 -52.11 -14.02
N VAL A 284 39.85 -51.60 -13.73
CA VAL A 284 39.51 -51.01 -12.42
C VAL A 284 39.70 -52.00 -11.25
N ASN A 285 39.41 -53.29 -11.46
CA ASN A 285 39.58 -54.32 -10.43
C ASN A 285 41.04 -54.74 -10.27
N VAL A 286 41.87 -54.54 -11.30
CA VAL A 286 43.32 -54.72 -11.23
C VAL A 286 43.95 -53.58 -10.44
N LEU A 287 43.58 -52.33 -10.75
CA LEU A 287 44.06 -51.13 -10.05
C LEU A 287 43.66 -51.12 -8.58
N ALA A 288 42.41 -51.44 -8.26
CA ALA A 288 41.94 -51.53 -6.88
C ALA A 288 42.66 -52.63 -6.08
N GLU A 289 42.96 -53.78 -6.70
CA GLU A 289 43.74 -54.83 -6.04
C GLU A 289 45.20 -54.39 -5.84
N MET A 290 45.80 -53.73 -6.83
CA MET A 290 47.14 -53.15 -6.70
C MET A 290 47.19 -52.12 -5.57
N GLU A 291 46.19 -51.24 -5.45
CA GLU A 291 46.09 -50.27 -4.35
C GLU A 291 46.04 -50.98 -3.00
N LEU A 292 45.12 -51.93 -2.83
CA LEU A 292 44.95 -52.67 -1.58
C LEU A 292 46.23 -53.42 -1.19
N LYS A 293 46.86 -54.11 -2.15
CA LYS A 293 48.10 -54.87 -1.91
C LYS A 293 49.30 -53.96 -1.69
N LEU A 294 49.34 -52.78 -2.32
CA LEU A 294 50.38 -51.78 -2.07
C LEU A 294 50.24 -51.20 -0.67
N GLN A 295 49.02 -50.82 -0.26
CA GLN A 295 48.73 -50.34 1.09
C GLN A 295 49.05 -51.38 2.17
N ALA A 296 48.86 -52.67 1.88
CA ALA A 296 49.19 -53.76 2.79
C ALA A 296 50.69 -54.11 2.85
N ALA A 297 51.50 -53.66 1.89
CA ALA A 297 52.92 -54.03 1.80
C ALA A 297 53.79 -53.35 2.88
N GLY A 298 53.31 -52.26 3.49
CA GLY A 298 53.98 -51.57 4.59
C GLY A 298 53.29 -50.26 4.98
N PRO A 299 53.49 -49.77 6.22
CA PRO A 299 52.86 -48.54 6.71
C PRO A 299 53.19 -47.30 5.88
N GLN A 300 54.35 -47.24 5.24
CA GLN A 300 54.73 -46.14 4.35
C GLN A 300 53.84 -46.06 3.09
N PHE A 301 53.19 -47.16 2.70
CA PHE A 301 52.23 -47.21 1.61
C PHE A 301 50.77 -47.18 2.09
N GLY A 302 50.49 -47.14 3.39
CA GLY A 302 49.15 -47.33 3.95
C GLY A 302 48.09 -46.29 3.55
N SER A 303 48.47 -45.23 2.83
CA SER A 303 47.57 -44.24 2.23
C SER A 303 47.83 -44.03 0.73
N ALA A 304 48.56 -44.95 0.08
CA ALA A 304 48.84 -44.89 -1.34
C ALA A 304 47.56 -45.17 -2.14
N THR A 305 47.36 -44.43 -3.22
CA THR A 305 46.26 -44.61 -4.17
C THR A 305 46.83 -45.04 -5.52
N VAL A 306 46.13 -45.94 -6.21
CA VAL A 306 46.53 -46.43 -7.55
C VAL A 306 45.40 -46.14 -8.52
N GLY A 307 45.72 -45.40 -9.58
CA GLY A 307 44.73 -44.99 -10.56
C GLY A 307 45.33 -44.74 -11.93
N VAL A 308 44.58 -44.00 -12.75
CA VAL A 308 44.99 -43.62 -14.10
C VAL A 308 45.01 -42.10 -14.19
N VAL A 309 46.08 -41.55 -14.74
CA VAL A 309 46.20 -40.13 -15.10
C VAL A 309 46.67 -40.07 -16.54
N ASP A 310 45.93 -39.35 -17.39
CA ASP A 310 46.23 -39.18 -18.83
C ASP A 310 46.47 -40.51 -19.59
N GLY A 311 45.68 -41.54 -19.26
CA GLY A 311 45.78 -42.88 -19.87
C GLY A 311 47.00 -43.70 -19.45
N LYS A 312 47.72 -43.28 -18.39
CA LYS A 312 48.89 -43.97 -17.84
C LYS A 312 48.65 -44.38 -16.40
N LEU A 313 49.30 -45.45 -15.96
CA LEU A 313 49.26 -45.88 -14.56
C LEU A 313 49.88 -44.80 -13.69
N ALA A 314 49.17 -44.41 -12.63
CA ALA A 314 49.62 -43.43 -11.67
C ALA A 314 49.48 -43.99 -10.25
N VAL A 315 50.51 -43.80 -9.44
CA VAL A 315 50.50 -44.12 -8.01
C VAL A 315 50.81 -42.84 -7.26
N SER A 316 49.94 -42.48 -6.32
CA SER A 316 50.13 -41.32 -5.47
C SER A 316 50.18 -41.75 -4.02
N MET A 317 51.13 -41.20 -3.26
CA MET A 317 51.18 -41.40 -1.82
C MET A 317 50.22 -40.41 -1.15
N GLY A 318 49.54 -40.81 -0.09
CA GLY A 318 48.67 -39.90 0.66
C GLY A 318 49.43 -38.69 1.21
N SER A 319 48.70 -37.60 1.50
CA SER A 319 49.25 -36.30 1.95
C SER A 319 50.03 -36.31 3.28
N ASN A 320 50.12 -37.47 3.92
CA ASN A 320 50.80 -37.71 5.19
C ASN A 320 52.11 -38.53 5.04
N VAL A 321 52.49 -38.94 3.82
CA VAL A 321 53.69 -39.76 3.60
C VAL A 321 54.92 -38.88 3.36
N THR A 322 55.99 -39.14 4.12
CA THR A 322 57.25 -38.36 4.12
C THR A 322 58.38 -39.01 3.32
N ASP A 323 58.17 -40.20 2.77
CA ASP A 323 59.16 -40.95 1.98
C ASP A 323 59.02 -40.67 0.48
N SER A 324 60.13 -40.73 -0.25
CA SER A 324 60.08 -40.66 -1.72
C SER A 324 59.49 -41.92 -2.29
N LEU A 325 58.54 -41.75 -3.20
CA LEU A 325 58.05 -42.83 -4.03
C LEU A 325 59.03 -43.00 -5.19
N VAL A 326 59.80 -44.08 -5.15
CA VAL A 326 60.59 -44.55 -6.27
C VAL A 326 59.67 -45.38 -7.16
N ILE A 327 59.40 -44.91 -8.37
CA ILE A 327 58.77 -45.75 -9.38
C ILE A 327 59.89 -46.57 -9.98
N GLY A 328 60.00 -47.80 -9.49
CA GLY A 328 61.02 -48.75 -9.91
C GLY A 328 60.62 -49.41 -11.22
N GLY A 329 61.62 -49.65 -12.05
CA GLY A 329 61.47 -50.35 -13.31
C GLY A 329 60.82 -51.72 -13.20
N GLY A 330 60.53 -52.27 -14.37
CA GLY A 330 59.96 -53.59 -14.58
C GLY A 330 59.62 -53.78 -16.05
N THR A 331 59.49 -55.02 -16.51
CA THR A 331 59.29 -55.31 -17.94
C THR A 331 57.96 -54.80 -18.50
N GLY A 332 57.02 -54.39 -17.63
CA GLY A 332 55.75 -53.75 -18.01
C GLY A 332 55.63 -52.26 -17.69
N ALA A 333 56.69 -51.62 -17.18
CA ALA A 333 56.62 -50.20 -16.80
C ALA A 333 56.31 -49.29 -18.00
N THR A 334 56.96 -49.54 -19.15
CA THR A 334 56.76 -48.76 -20.37
C THR A 334 55.37 -48.94 -20.98
N SER A 335 54.82 -50.16 -20.98
CA SER A 335 53.47 -50.45 -21.50
C SER A 335 52.37 -49.85 -20.64
N LEU A 336 52.65 -49.59 -19.36
CA LEU A 336 51.75 -48.91 -18.42
C LEU A 336 51.99 -47.40 -18.33
N GLY A 337 52.91 -46.86 -19.15
CA GLY A 337 53.22 -45.43 -19.19
C GLY A 337 53.97 -44.90 -17.98
N LEU A 338 54.53 -45.78 -17.14
CA LEU A 338 55.38 -45.40 -16.03
C LEU A 338 56.73 -44.90 -16.55
N VAL A 339 57.21 -43.78 -16.00
CA VAL A 339 58.56 -43.28 -16.22
C VAL A 339 59.36 -43.60 -14.96
N GLU A 340 60.45 -44.36 -15.10
CA GLU A 340 61.35 -44.63 -13.98
C GLU A 340 61.87 -43.33 -13.38
N GLY A 341 61.79 -43.22 -12.06
CA GLY A 341 62.22 -42.03 -11.37
C GLY A 341 61.80 -41.98 -9.92
N THR A 342 62.48 -41.12 -9.17
CA THR A 342 62.15 -40.84 -7.77
C THR A 342 61.22 -39.63 -7.70
N GLN A 343 59.97 -39.87 -7.32
CA GLN A 343 59.02 -38.83 -6.94
C GLN A 343 59.29 -38.43 -5.49
N LYS A 344 59.78 -37.21 -5.28
CA LYS A 344 60.13 -36.70 -3.95
C LYS A 344 58.84 -36.30 -3.20
N PRO A 345 58.67 -36.66 -1.92
CA PRO A 345 57.53 -36.20 -1.12
C PRO A 345 57.65 -34.68 -0.95
N PRO A 346 56.57 -33.98 -0.56
CA PRO A 346 56.70 -32.59 -0.16
C PRO A 346 57.70 -32.59 1.00
N THR A 347 58.86 -31.93 0.84
CA THR A 347 59.92 -32.02 1.84
C THR A 347 59.43 -31.48 3.19
N ALA A 348 59.84 -32.13 4.29
CA ALA A 348 59.53 -31.72 5.67
C ALA A 348 59.85 -30.24 6.01
N ALA A 349 60.65 -29.56 5.18
CA ALA A 349 60.87 -28.11 5.22
C ALA A 349 59.64 -27.25 4.83
N GLN A 350 58.51 -27.85 4.41
CA GLN A 350 57.30 -27.13 3.97
C GLN A 350 56.08 -27.30 4.90
N ARG A 351 56.26 -27.85 6.12
CA ARG A 351 55.18 -27.95 7.14
C ARG A 351 55.65 -27.61 8.56
N VAL A 352 56.58 -26.67 8.71
CA VAL A 352 56.90 -26.01 9.98
C VAL A 352 56.66 -24.52 9.82
N ILE A 353 56.14 -23.86 10.87
CA ILE A 353 55.95 -22.41 10.94
C ILE A 353 57.31 -21.73 10.70
N GLY A 354 57.61 -21.40 9.45
CA GLY A 354 58.90 -20.89 9.03
C GLY A 354 58.73 -19.77 8.03
N ALA A 355 58.06 -18.69 8.47
CA ALA A 355 58.00 -17.32 7.92
C ALA A 355 56.61 -16.68 8.02
N ALA A 356 55.53 -17.47 8.02
CA ALA A 356 54.16 -16.96 7.91
C ALA A 356 53.59 -16.36 9.21
N PHE A 357 53.82 -17.01 10.36
CA PHE A 357 53.38 -16.53 11.68
C PHE A 357 54.60 -16.02 12.45
N VAL A 358 54.93 -14.74 12.27
CA VAL A 358 56.06 -14.09 12.92
C VAL A 358 55.80 -14.02 14.44
N ASP A 359 56.76 -14.46 15.25
CA ASP A 359 56.68 -14.31 16.71
C ASP A 359 56.51 -12.81 17.07
N GLN A 360 55.55 -12.52 17.94
CA GLN A 360 55.08 -11.17 18.27
C GLN A 360 54.39 -10.40 17.13
N GLY A 361 54.17 -11.03 15.97
CA GLY A 361 53.42 -10.44 14.86
C GLY A 361 51.94 -10.24 15.21
N VAL A 362 51.42 -9.04 14.94
CA VAL A 362 50.01 -8.69 15.16
C VAL A 362 49.23 -8.70 13.85
N LEU A 363 48.08 -9.37 13.86
CA LEU A 363 47.11 -9.46 12.77
C LEU A 363 45.77 -8.90 13.26
N SER A 364 45.40 -7.73 12.76
CA SER A 364 44.20 -7.00 13.16
C SER A 364 43.11 -7.10 12.11
N PHE A 365 41.92 -7.49 12.52
CA PHE A 365 40.70 -7.53 11.73
C PHE A 365 39.75 -6.44 12.23
N THR A 366 39.42 -5.46 11.39
CA THR A 366 38.47 -4.39 11.71
C THR A 366 37.25 -4.53 10.82
N ALA A 367 36.10 -4.86 11.42
CA ALA A 367 34.80 -4.78 10.78
C ALA A 367 34.25 -3.35 10.92
N ASN A 368 33.76 -2.78 9.82
CA ASN A 368 33.19 -1.42 9.79
C ASN A 368 31.77 -1.32 10.39
N THR A 369 31.58 -1.88 11.59
CA THR A 369 30.37 -1.65 12.39
C THR A 369 30.33 -0.22 12.92
N VAL A 370 29.21 0.20 13.52
CA VAL A 370 29.11 1.50 14.22
C VAL A 370 28.88 1.25 15.72
N PRO A 371 29.88 1.47 16.60
CA PRO A 371 31.28 1.82 16.30
C PRO A 371 32.09 0.64 15.70
N PRO A 372 33.23 0.89 15.02
CA PRO A 372 34.03 -0.16 14.38
C PRO A 372 34.53 -1.19 15.39
N LYS A 373 34.49 -2.46 15.01
CA LYS A 373 34.90 -3.58 15.87
C LYS A 373 36.21 -4.17 15.36
N THR A 374 37.26 -4.02 16.17
CA THR A 374 38.60 -4.57 15.88
C THR A 374 38.93 -5.76 16.77
N VAL A 375 39.50 -6.81 16.17
CA VAL A 375 40.13 -7.95 16.85
C VAL A 375 41.59 -8.02 16.41
N SER A 376 42.51 -7.86 17.35
CA SER A 376 43.95 -7.97 17.10
C SER A 376 44.48 -9.29 17.66
N LEU A 377 44.84 -10.22 16.79
CA LEU A 377 45.51 -11.47 17.15
C LEU A 377 47.02 -11.24 17.20
N GLN A 378 47.69 -11.70 18.26
CA GLN A 378 49.16 -11.65 18.35
C GLN A 378 49.73 -13.05 18.49
N PHE A 379 50.59 -13.45 17.55
CA PHE A 379 51.26 -14.73 17.60
C PHE A 379 52.42 -14.69 18.61
N TYR A 380 52.59 -15.73 19.42
CA TYR A 380 53.69 -15.79 20.39
C TYR A 380 54.17 -17.22 20.66
N THR A 381 55.47 -17.38 20.88
CA THR A 381 56.12 -18.65 21.24
C THR A 381 56.26 -18.75 22.76
N PRO A 382 55.71 -19.78 23.43
CA PRO A 382 55.91 -19.97 24.86
C PRO A 382 57.39 -20.11 25.22
N PRO A 383 57.86 -19.53 26.34
CA PRO A 383 57.08 -18.96 27.44
C PRO A 383 56.63 -17.49 27.26
N GLY A 384 56.76 -16.92 26.06
CA GLY A 384 56.24 -15.58 25.76
C GLY A 384 54.72 -15.45 25.96
N THR A 385 54.22 -14.22 25.99
CA THR A 385 52.79 -13.90 26.11
C THR A 385 52.41 -12.79 25.14
N ALA A 386 51.12 -12.66 24.81
CA ALA A 386 50.63 -11.52 24.05
C ALA A 386 50.65 -10.23 24.88
N SER A 387 50.82 -9.09 24.20
CA SER A 387 50.74 -7.76 24.78
C SER A 387 49.31 -7.43 25.22
N ALA A 388 49.17 -6.59 26.25
CA ALA A 388 47.86 -6.14 26.72
C ALA A 388 47.05 -5.49 25.59
N GLY A 389 45.81 -5.93 25.40
CA GLY A 389 44.92 -5.48 24.33
C GLY A 389 44.91 -6.37 23.08
N ASN A 390 45.85 -7.32 22.95
CA ASN A 390 45.86 -8.32 21.88
C ASN A 390 45.39 -9.70 22.36
N VAL A 391 44.79 -10.46 21.45
CA VAL A 391 44.35 -11.83 21.67
C VAL A 391 45.46 -12.78 21.26
N GLY A 392 46.12 -13.39 22.24
CA GLY A 392 47.31 -14.22 21.97
C GLY A 392 46.99 -15.52 21.24
N VAL A 393 47.75 -15.87 20.20
CA VAL A 393 47.73 -17.16 19.49
C VAL A 393 49.07 -17.85 19.75
N SER A 394 49.05 -18.96 20.49
CA SER A 394 50.27 -19.68 20.87
C SER A 394 50.83 -20.48 19.70
N ILE A 395 52.13 -20.37 19.43
CA ILE A 395 52.87 -21.12 18.40
C ILE A 395 54.06 -21.92 18.99
N PRO A 396 53.83 -22.94 19.83
CA PRO A 396 54.89 -23.84 20.31
C PRO A 396 55.74 -24.47 19.19
N ALA A 397 56.98 -24.86 19.51
CA ALA A 397 57.83 -25.61 18.59
C ALA A 397 57.11 -26.89 18.11
N GLY A 398 57.01 -27.05 16.78
CA GLY A 398 56.31 -28.19 16.15
C GLY A 398 54.80 -28.01 15.96
N SER A 399 54.24 -26.82 16.23
CA SER A 399 52.82 -26.52 15.98
C SER A 399 52.44 -26.74 14.51
N LYS A 400 51.29 -27.39 14.27
CA LYS A 400 50.74 -27.59 12.93
C LYS A 400 49.97 -26.35 12.50
N VAL A 401 50.04 -26.00 11.22
CA VAL A 401 49.32 -24.85 10.65
C VAL A 401 47.81 -24.95 10.90
N GLY A 402 47.22 -26.15 10.79
CA GLY A 402 45.80 -26.37 11.07
C GLY A 402 45.39 -26.01 12.51
N ASP A 403 46.26 -26.27 13.49
CA ASP A 403 45.99 -25.95 14.90
C ASP A 403 46.04 -24.42 15.13
N VAL A 404 46.96 -23.74 14.46
CA VAL A 404 47.07 -22.27 14.50
C VAL A 404 45.85 -21.61 13.84
N LEU A 405 45.41 -22.08 12.67
CA LEU A 405 44.23 -21.55 11.99
C LEU A 405 42.93 -21.81 12.78
N ALA A 406 42.80 -22.98 13.39
CA ALA A 406 41.67 -23.28 14.28
C ALA A 406 41.64 -22.34 15.49
N SER A 407 42.81 -22.09 16.11
CA SER A 407 42.93 -21.16 17.23
C SER A 407 42.61 -19.71 16.82
N MET A 408 43.05 -19.27 15.63
CA MET A 408 42.68 -17.97 15.07
C MET A 408 41.17 -17.85 14.89
N GLN A 409 40.52 -18.84 14.29
CA GLN A 409 39.07 -18.86 14.08
C GLN A 409 38.30 -18.78 15.40
N GLU A 410 38.69 -19.58 16.38
CA GLU A 410 38.07 -19.57 17.71
C GLU A 410 38.22 -18.21 18.40
N LYS A 411 39.42 -17.61 18.35
CA LYS A 411 39.72 -16.30 18.93
C LYS A 411 39.00 -15.17 18.22
N LEU A 412 38.87 -15.23 16.89
CA LEU A 412 38.10 -14.25 16.12
C LEU A 412 36.62 -14.28 16.49
N ARG A 413 36.01 -15.47 16.56
CA ARG A 413 34.60 -15.63 16.94
C ARG A 413 34.33 -15.20 18.38
N SER A 414 35.18 -15.60 19.32
CA SER A 414 34.98 -15.30 20.74
C SER A 414 35.25 -13.84 21.12
N GLN A 415 36.18 -13.15 20.44
CA GLN A 415 36.57 -11.77 20.78
C GLN A 415 35.96 -10.72 19.85
N GLY A 416 35.54 -11.13 18.66
CA GLY A 416 34.98 -10.24 17.63
C GLY A 416 33.50 -9.92 17.81
N GLY A 417 32.79 -10.61 18.69
CA GLY A 417 31.34 -10.40 18.86
C GLY A 417 30.56 -10.74 17.59
N ALA A 418 29.38 -10.14 17.42
CA ALA A 418 28.44 -10.51 16.34
C ALA A 418 29.04 -10.37 14.94
N ALA A 419 29.90 -9.38 14.70
CA ALA A 419 30.56 -9.15 13.42
C ALA A 419 31.38 -10.36 12.95
N PHE A 420 32.02 -11.11 13.87
CA PHE A 420 32.89 -12.24 13.55
C PHE A 420 32.32 -13.59 13.98
N SER A 421 31.08 -13.64 14.46
CA SER A 421 30.46 -14.84 15.06
C SER A 421 30.41 -16.06 14.13
N THR A 422 30.31 -15.83 12.82
CA THR A 422 30.32 -16.86 11.77
C THR A 422 31.62 -16.88 10.97
N ALA A 423 32.63 -16.10 11.37
CA ALA A 423 33.88 -15.99 10.63
C ALA A 423 34.60 -17.34 10.55
N THR A 424 35.08 -17.73 9.38
CA THR A 424 35.90 -18.93 9.17
C THR A 424 37.31 -18.55 8.75
N VAL A 425 38.29 -19.31 9.20
CA VAL A 425 39.69 -19.18 8.78
C VAL A 425 40.11 -20.48 8.11
N SER A 426 40.55 -20.40 6.87
CA SER A 426 40.89 -21.58 6.06
C SER A 426 42.18 -21.38 5.29
N ILE A 427 42.73 -22.48 4.78
CA ILE A 427 43.82 -22.47 3.80
C ILE A 427 43.30 -23.11 2.51
N ASP A 428 43.52 -22.46 1.38
CA ASP A 428 43.07 -22.98 0.09
C ASP A 428 44.03 -24.04 -0.48
N ALA A 429 43.65 -24.62 -1.63
CA ALA A 429 44.44 -25.63 -2.33
C ALA A 429 45.81 -25.11 -2.83
N THR A 430 46.02 -23.80 -2.83
CA THR A 430 47.28 -23.14 -3.24
C THR A 430 48.15 -22.75 -2.05
N GLY A 431 47.69 -22.98 -0.81
CA GLY A 431 48.41 -22.66 0.42
C GLY A 431 48.15 -21.24 0.94
N GLN A 432 47.14 -20.53 0.43
CA GLN A 432 46.80 -19.17 0.88
C GLN A 432 45.82 -19.20 2.03
N ILE A 433 46.02 -18.33 3.03
CA ILE A 433 45.12 -18.20 4.17
C ILE A 433 43.99 -17.24 3.81
N GLY A 434 42.74 -17.71 3.88
CA GLY A 434 41.53 -16.92 3.66
C GLY A 434 40.71 -16.76 4.94
N VAL A 435 40.03 -15.62 5.08
CA VAL A 435 39.09 -15.34 6.18
C VAL A 435 37.74 -14.95 5.63
N SER A 436 36.75 -15.85 5.70
CA SER A 436 35.37 -15.57 5.30
C SER A 436 34.57 -15.08 6.50
N MET A 437 33.76 -14.03 6.33
CA MET A 437 32.80 -13.56 7.35
C MET A 437 31.49 -14.39 7.35
N GLY A 438 31.45 -15.49 6.58
CA GLY A 438 30.30 -16.39 6.48
C GLY A 438 29.05 -15.69 5.97
N THR A 439 27.94 -15.85 6.70
CA THR A 439 26.64 -15.25 6.37
C THR A 439 26.59 -13.73 6.58
N ASN A 440 27.59 -13.13 7.24
CA ASN A 440 27.64 -11.69 7.48
C ASN A 440 28.27 -10.98 6.27
N LYS A 441 27.43 -10.58 5.32
CA LYS A 441 27.83 -10.00 4.03
C LYS A 441 27.76 -8.47 3.97
N THR A 442 27.47 -7.79 5.08
CA THR A 442 27.18 -6.34 5.09
C THR A 442 28.35 -5.48 5.57
N ASN A 443 29.30 -6.05 6.32
CA ASN A 443 30.41 -5.30 6.90
C ASN A 443 31.67 -5.38 6.02
N ASN A 444 32.21 -4.22 5.64
CA ASN A 444 33.57 -4.13 5.10
C ASN A 444 34.58 -4.61 6.13
N LEU A 445 35.60 -5.34 5.69
CA LEU A 445 36.67 -5.86 6.52
C LEU A 445 37.99 -5.20 6.15
N THR A 446 38.68 -4.60 7.11
CA THR A 446 40.07 -4.18 6.96
C THR A 446 40.97 -5.13 7.72
N VAL A 447 41.96 -5.70 7.06
CA VAL A 447 42.98 -6.57 7.66
C VAL A 447 44.32 -5.85 7.63
N ALA A 448 44.95 -5.70 8.80
CA ALA A 448 46.17 -4.90 8.95
C ALA A 448 47.13 -5.48 9.99
N GLY A 449 48.34 -4.93 10.07
CA GLY A 449 49.37 -5.30 11.05
C GLY A 449 50.52 -6.12 10.46
N ALA A 450 51.61 -6.26 11.21
CA ALA A 450 52.83 -6.95 10.76
C ALA A 450 52.58 -8.43 10.41
N GLY A 451 51.66 -9.09 11.13
CA GLY A 451 51.19 -10.44 10.83
C GLY A 451 50.37 -10.50 9.53
N ALA A 452 49.54 -9.49 9.24
CA ALA A 452 48.81 -9.42 7.97
C ALA A 452 49.75 -9.26 6.77
N THR A 453 50.78 -8.43 6.91
CA THR A 453 51.81 -8.24 5.88
C THR A 453 52.62 -9.52 5.64
N ALA A 454 53.02 -10.23 6.71
CA ALA A 454 53.74 -11.50 6.60
C ALA A 454 52.91 -12.61 5.93
N LEU A 455 51.59 -12.58 6.12
CA LEU A 455 50.64 -13.52 5.52
C LEU A 455 50.16 -13.11 4.12
N GLY A 456 50.54 -11.92 3.63
CA GLY A 456 50.10 -11.42 2.33
C GLY A 456 48.61 -11.10 2.26
N ILE A 457 47.95 -10.88 3.41
CA ILE A 457 46.50 -10.63 3.52
C ILE A 457 46.15 -9.21 3.96
N ASN A 458 47.14 -8.31 4.02
CA ASN A 458 46.95 -6.91 4.39
C ASN A 458 46.14 -6.19 3.30
N GLY A 459 45.03 -5.55 3.67
CA GLY A 459 44.17 -4.85 2.72
C GLY A 459 42.80 -4.49 3.27
N ALA A 460 42.07 -3.68 2.50
CA ALA A 460 40.67 -3.39 2.73
C ALA A 460 39.82 -4.21 1.75
N PHE A 461 38.85 -4.92 2.29
CA PHE A 461 37.98 -5.83 1.54
C PHE A 461 36.54 -5.39 1.72
N GLN A 462 35.89 -5.13 0.59
CA GLN A 462 34.52 -4.65 0.58
C GLN A 462 33.57 -5.84 0.69
N ALA A 463 32.58 -5.72 1.58
CA ALA A 463 31.34 -6.46 1.42
C ALA A 463 30.79 -6.14 0.02
N THR A 464 30.33 -7.16 -0.73
CA THR A 464 29.69 -6.86 -2.03
C THR A 464 28.43 -6.06 -1.70
N PRO A 465 28.33 -4.77 -2.08
CA PRO A 465 27.11 -4.01 -1.81
C PRO A 465 25.97 -4.73 -2.54
N PRO A 466 24.73 -4.82 -2.01
CA PRO A 466 23.63 -5.31 -2.83
C PRO A 466 23.31 -4.22 -3.86
N PRO A 467 23.65 -4.35 -5.17
CA PRO A 467 23.51 -3.24 -6.10
C PRO A 467 22.35 -3.47 -7.08
N THR A 468 21.44 -4.41 -6.80
CA THR A 468 20.29 -4.67 -7.66
C THR A 468 19.04 -4.77 -6.80
N ARG A 469 18.22 -3.72 -6.86
CA ARG A 469 16.86 -3.73 -6.32
C ARG A 469 16.08 -4.86 -6.97
N LEU A 470 15.48 -5.72 -6.15
CA LEU A 470 14.57 -6.75 -6.66
C LEU A 470 13.32 -6.08 -7.21
N THR A 471 13.03 -6.30 -8.49
CA THR A 471 11.81 -5.81 -9.14
C THR A 471 10.62 -6.71 -8.87
N THR A 472 10.84 -8.01 -8.72
CA THR A 472 9.80 -9.03 -8.52
C THR A 472 10.29 -10.16 -7.61
N ILE A 473 9.35 -10.86 -6.96
CA ILE A 473 9.57 -12.12 -6.24
C ILE A 473 8.73 -13.20 -6.90
N ALA A 474 9.36 -14.34 -7.23
CA ALA A 474 8.68 -15.51 -7.77
C ALA A 474 7.89 -16.25 -6.68
N ALA A 475 6.81 -16.94 -7.07
CA ALA A 475 5.97 -17.70 -6.15
C ALA A 475 6.73 -18.78 -5.35
N LYS A 476 7.74 -19.42 -5.96
CA LYS A 476 8.61 -20.39 -5.28
C LYS A 476 9.38 -19.79 -4.09
N ASP A 477 9.60 -18.48 -4.08
CA ASP A 477 10.38 -17.76 -3.07
C ASP A 477 9.46 -17.00 -2.07
N ASP A 478 8.14 -17.17 -2.16
CA ASP A 478 7.15 -16.45 -1.34
C ASP A 478 7.37 -16.64 0.17
N ALA A 479 7.65 -17.88 0.61
CA ALA A 479 7.89 -18.17 2.02
C ALA A 479 9.13 -17.44 2.55
N LEU A 480 10.21 -17.44 1.77
CA LEU A 480 11.45 -16.72 2.09
C LEU A 480 11.21 -15.20 2.11
N PHE A 481 10.44 -14.68 1.15
CA PHE A 481 10.11 -13.27 1.12
C PHE A 481 9.26 -12.83 2.32
N LYS A 482 8.23 -13.61 2.68
CA LYS A 482 7.41 -13.35 3.87
C LYS A 482 8.22 -13.41 5.15
N SER A 483 9.23 -14.29 5.24
CA SER A 483 10.08 -14.39 6.44
C SER A 483 11.05 -13.21 6.60
N ASN A 484 11.41 -12.53 5.50
CA ASN A 484 12.34 -11.40 5.47
C ASN A 484 11.67 -10.03 5.24
N SER A 485 10.34 -9.97 5.32
CA SER A 485 9.56 -8.72 5.15
C SER A 485 8.47 -8.65 6.21
N ILE A 486 7.94 -7.45 6.46
CA ILE A 486 6.80 -7.24 7.36
C ILE A 486 5.53 -6.94 6.57
N GLN A 487 4.40 -7.36 7.13
CA GLN A 487 3.09 -7.11 6.53
C GLN A 487 2.78 -5.60 6.60
N GLY A 488 2.39 -5.04 5.47
CA GLY A 488 1.76 -3.71 5.40
C GLY A 488 0.24 -3.85 5.38
N SER A 489 -0.43 -2.82 4.88
CA SER A 489 -1.89 -2.83 4.76
C SER A 489 -2.38 -3.52 3.50
N ALA A 490 -3.68 -3.82 3.47
CA ALA A 490 -4.37 -4.28 2.27
C ALA A 490 -5.59 -3.39 2.00
N ILE A 491 -5.94 -3.20 0.73
CA ILE A 491 -7.09 -2.40 0.32
C ILE A 491 -7.74 -2.97 -0.94
N THR A 492 -9.08 -2.96 -0.98
CA THR A 492 -9.82 -3.31 -2.19
C THR A 492 -9.87 -2.12 -3.14
N VAL A 493 -9.49 -2.36 -4.39
CA VAL A 493 -9.50 -1.39 -5.49
C VAL A 493 -10.37 -1.91 -6.62
N TYR A 494 -10.79 -1.02 -7.51
CA TYR A 494 -11.75 -1.32 -8.56
C TYR A 494 -11.17 -1.04 -9.95
N ALA A 495 -11.32 -2.00 -10.86
CA ALA A 495 -10.98 -1.83 -12.26
C ALA A 495 -12.01 -0.96 -13.01
N SER A 496 -11.71 -0.56 -14.25
CA SER A 496 -12.61 0.25 -15.08
C SER A 496 -13.96 -0.39 -15.38
N ASN A 497 -14.05 -1.73 -15.32
CA ASN A 497 -15.29 -2.48 -15.45
C ASN A 497 -16.01 -2.70 -14.10
N GLY A 498 -15.50 -2.14 -13.00
CA GLY A 498 -16.05 -2.30 -11.65
C GLY A 498 -15.67 -3.58 -10.93
N ALA A 499 -14.83 -4.44 -11.52
CA ALA A 499 -14.37 -5.64 -10.85
C ALA A 499 -13.48 -5.27 -9.63
N PRO A 500 -13.81 -5.75 -8.42
CA PRO A 500 -12.99 -5.52 -7.24
C PRO A 500 -11.77 -6.45 -7.24
N THR A 501 -10.64 -5.95 -6.75
CA THR A 501 -9.44 -6.75 -6.46
C THR A 501 -8.74 -6.24 -5.21
N ASN A 502 -8.08 -7.13 -4.45
CA ASN A 502 -7.48 -6.76 -3.16
C ASN A 502 -5.97 -6.61 -3.31
N VAL A 503 -5.45 -5.39 -3.09
CA VAL A 503 -4.02 -5.07 -3.13
C VAL A 503 -3.43 -5.31 -1.75
N ILE A 504 -2.60 -6.32 -1.61
CA ILE A 504 -1.89 -6.64 -0.36
C ILE A 504 -0.47 -6.08 -0.45
N MET A 505 -0.07 -5.24 0.50
CA MET A 505 1.26 -4.63 0.53
C MET A 505 2.15 -5.23 1.62
N ARG A 506 3.46 -5.23 1.35
CA ARG A 506 4.52 -5.61 2.30
C ARG A 506 5.70 -4.67 2.21
N TRP A 507 6.37 -4.48 3.34
CA TRP A 507 7.55 -3.65 3.45
C TRP A 507 8.77 -4.50 3.75
N ALA A 508 9.85 -4.24 3.03
CA ALA A 508 11.12 -4.93 3.21
C ALA A 508 12.24 -3.90 3.41
N LYS A 509 12.99 -4.03 4.50
CA LYS A 509 14.16 -3.19 4.76
C LYS A 509 15.33 -3.74 3.97
N VAL A 510 15.99 -2.92 3.18
CA VAL A 510 17.08 -3.34 2.27
C VAL A 510 18.45 -2.84 2.72
N ASP A 511 18.48 -1.78 3.55
CA ASP A 511 19.69 -1.28 4.20
C ASP A 511 19.33 -0.74 5.60
N SER A 512 20.29 -0.78 6.53
CA SER A 512 20.07 -0.46 7.95
C SER A 512 21.24 0.34 8.53
N ALA A 513 20.93 1.49 9.13
CA ALA A 513 21.88 2.30 9.88
C ALA A 513 22.50 1.55 11.07
N ALA A 514 21.73 0.64 11.69
CA ALA A 514 22.24 -0.24 12.76
C ALA A 514 23.30 -1.25 12.25
N SER A 515 23.33 -1.51 10.93
CA SER A 515 24.31 -2.36 10.27
C SER A 515 25.42 -1.56 9.55
N GLY A 516 25.52 -0.25 9.79
CA GLY A 516 26.55 0.62 9.19
C GLY A 516 26.18 1.25 7.84
N GLY A 517 24.97 1.04 7.33
CA GLY A 517 24.44 1.66 6.11
C GLY A 517 23.50 2.85 6.38
N GLN A 518 22.50 3.05 5.52
CA GLN A 518 21.37 3.95 5.77
C GLN A 518 20.07 3.16 5.90
N ASP A 519 19.10 3.67 6.64
CA ASP A 519 17.78 3.02 6.72
C ASP A 519 17.04 3.20 5.39
N VAL A 520 16.95 2.13 4.60
CA VAL A 520 16.27 2.11 3.30
C VAL A 520 15.23 1.00 3.25
N TRP A 521 14.04 1.35 2.80
CA TRP A 521 12.91 0.45 2.66
C TRP A 521 12.38 0.40 1.23
N ASN A 522 11.84 -0.75 0.86
CA ASN A 522 11.12 -0.97 -0.38
C ASN A 522 9.73 -1.52 -0.07
N MET A 523 8.75 -1.08 -0.86
CA MET A 523 7.39 -1.61 -0.79
C MET A 523 7.09 -2.54 -1.97
N PHE A 524 6.44 -3.65 -1.66
CA PHE A 524 5.97 -4.63 -2.62
C PHE A 524 4.47 -4.79 -2.49
N TYR A 525 3.80 -5.10 -3.60
CA TYR A 525 2.42 -5.56 -3.59
C TYR A 525 2.31 -6.96 -4.21
N ALA A 526 1.33 -7.73 -3.76
CA ALA A 526 1.02 -9.04 -4.34
C ALA A 526 0.31 -8.83 -5.69
N SER A 527 1.03 -8.98 -6.79
CA SER A 527 0.50 -8.85 -8.15
C SER A 527 -0.23 -10.10 -8.61
N ASN A 528 0.12 -11.28 -8.07
CA ASN A 528 -0.61 -12.52 -8.36
C ASN A 528 -0.50 -13.53 -7.20
N THR A 529 -1.51 -13.56 -6.33
CA THR A 529 -1.60 -14.50 -5.21
C THR A 529 -1.85 -15.94 -5.64
N LEU A 530 -2.19 -16.17 -6.92
CA LEU A 530 -2.40 -17.49 -7.52
C LEU A 530 -1.19 -17.98 -8.32
N ALA A 531 -0.09 -17.22 -8.35
CA ALA A 531 1.14 -17.58 -9.04
C ALA A 531 1.77 -18.86 -8.46
N THR A 532 2.46 -19.64 -9.30
CA THR A 532 3.17 -20.86 -8.90
C THR A 532 4.56 -20.93 -9.54
N GLY A 533 5.50 -21.64 -8.90
CA GLY A 533 6.84 -21.85 -9.46
C GLY A 533 7.60 -20.53 -9.70
N ALA A 534 8.06 -20.32 -10.94
CA ALA A 534 8.85 -19.16 -11.33
C ALA A 534 8.01 -17.90 -11.62
N GLU A 535 6.69 -18.00 -11.65
CA GLU A 535 5.78 -16.87 -11.92
C GLU A 535 5.90 -15.79 -10.84
N THR A 536 5.79 -14.53 -11.25
CA THR A 536 5.82 -13.39 -10.32
C THR A 536 4.61 -13.40 -9.40
N MET A 537 4.86 -13.40 -8.09
CA MET A 537 3.83 -13.26 -7.05
C MET A 537 3.82 -11.85 -6.44
N TRP A 538 5.01 -11.27 -6.20
CA TRP A 538 5.16 -9.93 -5.65
C TRP A 538 5.91 -9.02 -6.61
N THR A 539 5.46 -7.77 -6.71
CA THR A 539 6.09 -6.74 -7.53
C THR A 539 6.51 -5.56 -6.66
N ASN A 540 7.74 -5.09 -6.81
CA ASN A 540 8.27 -3.90 -6.14
C ASN A 540 7.72 -2.63 -6.80
N LEU A 541 7.43 -1.60 -6.02
CA LEU A 541 7.02 -0.30 -6.56
C LEU A 541 8.13 0.48 -7.26
N GLY A 542 9.39 0.10 -7.06
CA GLY A 542 10.53 0.78 -7.67
C GLY A 542 10.88 2.11 -7.01
N GLN A 543 10.41 2.34 -5.77
CA GLN A 543 10.74 3.51 -4.95
C GLN A 543 11.53 3.10 -3.72
N ASP A 544 12.64 3.80 -3.48
CA ASP A 544 13.43 3.65 -2.25
C ASP A 544 12.97 4.71 -1.24
N TYR A 545 12.69 4.25 -0.02
CA TYR A 545 12.31 5.11 1.10
C TYR A 545 13.49 5.17 2.06
N THR A 546 14.32 6.21 1.93
CA THR A 546 15.52 6.42 2.74
C THR A 546 15.22 7.35 3.90
N PHE A 547 15.66 7.00 5.11
CA PHE A 547 15.38 7.74 6.34
C PHE A 547 16.62 8.37 6.95
N LYS A 548 16.43 9.49 7.64
CA LYS A 548 17.41 10.13 8.52
C LYS A 548 17.37 9.50 9.91
N GLY A 549 18.38 9.79 10.73
CA GLY A 549 18.44 9.30 12.12
C GLY A 549 17.30 9.79 13.03
N ASP A 550 16.56 10.83 12.63
CA ASP A 550 15.38 11.32 13.35
C ASP A 550 14.06 10.61 12.96
N GLY A 551 14.11 9.64 12.03
CA GLY A 551 12.94 8.90 11.55
C GLY A 551 12.15 9.58 10.43
N THR A 552 12.58 10.77 9.97
CA THR A 552 11.98 11.42 8.79
C THR A 552 12.64 10.94 7.50
N LEU A 553 11.93 11.05 6.38
CA LEU A 553 12.50 10.75 5.06
C LEU A 553 13.66 11.70 4.72
N LEU A 554 14.71 11.15 4.12
CA LEU A 554 15.83 11.90 3.57
C LEU A 554 15.38 12.80 2.43
N ASN A 555 14.65 12.22 1.47
CA ASN A 555 13.96 12.90 0.38
C ASN A 555 12.46 12.65 0.54
N ASP A 556 11.66 13.72 0.58
CA ASP A 556 10.20 13.58 0.70
C ASP A 556 9.64 12.86 -0.53
N VAL A 557 8.81 11.85 -0.29
CA VAL A 557 8.14 11.05 -1.33
C VAL A 557 6.64 11.27 -1.17
N PRO A 558 6.08 12.36 -1.73
CA PRO A 558 4.66 12.67 -1.54
C PRO A 558 3.75 11.70 -2.27
N SER A 559 4.21 11.05 -3.34
CA SER A 559 3.47 9.99 -4.03
C SER A 559 4.38 9.06 -4.83
N VAL A 560 3.89 7.87 -5.16
CA VAL A 560 4.49 6.89 -6.06
C VAL A 560 3.46 6.48 -7.10
N THR A 561 3.82 6.46 -8.38
CA THR A 561 2.90 6.04 -9.45
C THR A 561 3.12 4.58 -9.79
N ILE A 562 2.04 3.80 -9.76
CA ILE A 562 2.00 2.42 -10.25
C ILE A 562 1.40 2.47 -11.65
N PRO A 563 2.20 2.34 -12.73
CA PRO A 563 1.74 2.61 -14.09
C PRO A 563 0.67 1.63 -14.59
N ASN A 564 0.70 0.39 -14.12
CA ASN A 564 -0.26 -0.64 -14.49
C ASN A 564 -0.46 -1.61 -13.33
N LEU A 565 -1.29 -1.21 -12.36
CA LEU A 565 -1.64 -2.06 -11.24
C LEU A 565 -2.50 -3.22 -11.74
N THR A 566 -1.95 -4.42 -11.69
CA THR A 566 -2.67 -5.66 -12.01
C THR A 566 -2.54 -6.62 -10.84
N VAL A 567 -3.68 -7.14 -10.37
CA VAL A 567 -3.74 -8.11 -9.27
C VAL A 567 -4.59 -9.31 -9.70
N ASN A 568 -4.01 -10.51 -9.69
CA ASN A 568 -4.68 -11.76 -10.09
C ASN A 568 -5.33 -11.69 -11.49
N GLY A 569 -4.70 -10.97 -12.43
CA GLY A 569 -5.21 -10.75 -13.79
C GLY A 569 -6.25 -9.63 -13.92
N VAL A 570 -6.74 -9.05 -12.82
CA VAL A 570 -7.61 -7.87 -12.85
C VAL A 570 -6.74 -6.62 -13.06
N ASN A 571 -6.88 -5.97 -14.22
CA ASN A 571 -6.15 -4.74 -14.54
C ASN A 571 -6.92 -3.51 -14.06
N VAL A 572 -6.37 -2.80 -13.08
CA VAL A 572 -6.90 -1.54 -12.53
C VAL A 572 -6.45 -0.33 -13.36
N GLY A 573 -5.28 -0.44 -14.01
CA GLY A 573 -4.62 0.63 -14.74
C GLY A 573 -3.63 1.41 -13.89
N GLU A 574 -3.37 2.66 -14.26
CA GLU A 574 -2.48 3.54 -13.50
C GLU A 574 -3.12 3.95 -12.16
N VAL A 575 -2.37 3.80 -11.07
CA VAL A 575 -2.78 4.19 -9.72
C VAL A 575 -1.69 5.02 -9.05
N GLN A 576 -2.04 6.20 -8.56
CA GLN A 576 -1.15 7.01 -7.74
C GLN A 576 -1.31 6.63 -6.27
N LEU A 577 -0.24 6.12 -5.66
CA LEU A 577 -0.14 5.93 -4.22
C LEU A 577 0.33 7.24 -3.59
N ASN A 578 -0.59 7.97 -2.99
CA ASN A 578 -0.36 9.27 -2.38
C ASN A 578 -0.03 9.12 -0.89
N HIS A 579 1.17 9.57 -0.50
CA HIS A 579 1.58 9.64 0.89
C HIS A 579 1.26 11.01 1.50
N GLY A 580 1.23 12.06 0.69
CA GLY A 580 1.28 13.43 1.18
C GLY A 580 2.65 13.76 1.79
N LYS A 581 2.81 15.01 2.23
CA LYS A 581 4.07 15.49 2.81
C LYS A 581 4.37 14.77 4.12
N ALA A 582 5.54 14.13 4.23
CA ALA A 582 5.94 13.36 5.40
C ALA A 582 4.95 12.24 5.80
N GLY A 583 4.19 11.69 4.84
CA GLY A 583 3.21 10.63 5.10
C GLY A 583 3.79 9.26 5.42
N ILE A 584 5.08 9.06 5.11
CA ILE A 584 5.83 7.85 5.48
C ILE A 584 6.94 8.25 6.45
N THR A 585 6.96 7.62 7.61
CA THR A 585 7.93 7.89 8.70
C THR A 585 8.55 6.60 9.22
N GLN A 586 9.61 6.74 10.01
CA GLN A 586 10.29 5.63 10.67
C GLN A 586 10.58 5.91 12.14
N PHE A 587 9.53 6.22 12.90
CA PHE A 587 9.62 6.35 14.34
C PHE A 587 9.65 4.97 15.00
N ASN A 588 10.40 4.87 16.09
CA ASN A 588 10.62 3.62 16.79
C ASN A 588 9.28 2.98 17.21
N ASP A 589 9.09 1.73 16.77
CA ASP A 589 7.97 0.88 17.15
C ASP A 589 8.53 -0.38 17.83
N VAL A 590 8.13 -0.59 19.09
CA VAL A 590 8.67 -1.69 19.92
C VAL A 590 8.26 -3.07 19.42
N ASN A 591 7.20 -3.17 18.61
CA ASN A 591 6.67 -4.41 18.07
C ASN A 591 7.35 -4.79 16.75
N GLY A 592 8.04 -3.85 16.09
CA GLY A 592 8.72 -4.08 14.83
C GLY A 592 7.76 -4.29 13.66
N THR A 593 6.57 -3.69 13.73
CA THR A 593 5.49 -3.82 12.74
C THR A 593 5.16 -2.48 12.07
N VAL A 594 4.53 -2.52 10.89
CA VAL A 594 4.03 -1.30 10.23
C VAL A 594 2.76 -0.80 10.94
N SER A 595 2.71 0.48 11.27
CA SER A 595 1.49 1.15 11.70
C SER A 595 0.94 2.00 10.56
N THR A 596 -0.28 1.73 10.10
CA THR A 596 -0.92 2.50 9.02
C THR A 596 -1.90 3.50 9.62
N SER A 597 -1.69 4.79 9.36
CA SER A 597 -2.57 5.86 9.85
C SER A 597 -3.67 6.21 8.86
N THR A 598 -3.39 6.12 7.55
CA THR A 598 -4.34 6.43 6.48
C THR A 598 -4.29 5.34 5.42
N MET A 599 -5.47 4.84 5.02
CA MET A 599 -5.65 3.90 3.92
C MET A 599 -7.02 4.12 3.27
N MET A 600 -7.05 4.89 2.18
CA MET A 600 -8.28 5.21 1.45
C MET A 600 -8.05 5.14 -0.06
N GLN A 601 -9.13 4.99 -0.83
CA GLN A 601 -9.07 4.97 -2.29
C GLN A 601 -10.34 5.58 -2.89
N ASN A 602 -10.29 5.96 -4.16
CA ASN A 602 -11.34 6.75 -4.81
C ASN A 602 -12.18 6.02 -5.87
N GLY A 603 -12.03 4.71 -6.03
CA GLY A 603 -12.82 3.88 -6.93
C GLY A 603 -14.00 3.20 -6.24
N TYR A 604 -14.98 2.75 -7.01
CA TYR A 604 -16.14 2.02 -6.50
C TYR A 604 -16.74 1.16 -7.61
N GLY A 605 -17.38 0.06 -7.22
CA GLY A 605 -18.16 -0.79 -8.14
C GLY A 605 -19.42 -0.07 -8.62
N ALA A 606 -20.09 -0.62 -9.63
CA ALA A 606 -21.37 -0.06 -10.07
C ALA A 606 -22.43 -0.16 -8.96
N GLY A 607 -23.35 0.80 -8.92
CA GLY A 607 -24.41 0.88 -7.92
C GLY A 607 -25.79 1.10 -8.54
N GLU A 608 -26.81 0.53 -7.93
CA GLU A 608 -28.22 0.80 -8.24
C GLU A 608 -28.73 1.95 -7.37
N PHE A 609 -29.64 2.77 -7.91
CA PHE A 609 -30.27 3.87 -7.17
C PHE A 609 -31.11 3.32 -6.01
N VAL A 610 -30.93 3.88 -4.80
CA VAL A 610 -31.68 3.49 -3.59
C VAL A 610 -32.64 4.58 -3.14
N SER A 611 -32.14 5.79 -2.91
CA SER A 611 -32.93 6.91 -2.39
C SER A 611 -32.35 8.26 -2.82
N VAL A 612 -33.14 9.31 -2.68
CA VAL A 612 -32.69 10.69 -2.80
C VAL A 612 -33.07 11.47 -1.55
N ALA A 613 -32.18 12.35 -1.12
CA ALA A 613 -32.39 13.25 0.00
C ALA A 613 -32.01 14.67 -0.41
N ILE A 614 -32.63 15.66 0.22
CA ILE A 614 -32.19 17.06 0.14
C ILE A 614 -31.67 17.45 1.51
N ASN A 615 -30.40 17.84 1.60
CA ASN A 615 -29.79 18.22 2.88
C ASN A 615 -30.01 19.72 3.19
N ASP A 616 -29.60 20.13 4.40
CA ASP A 616 -29.73 21.52 4.88
C ASP A 616 -28.84 22.54 4.13
N SER A 617 -27.96 22.06 3.24
CA SER A 617 -27.24 22.93 2.30
C SER A 617 -27.99 23.09 0.98
N GLY A 618 -29.22 22.53 0.86
CA GLY A 618 -30.00 22.52 -0.36
C GLY A 618 -29.46 21.58 -1.45
N ARG A 619 -28.54 20.65 -1.13
CA ARG A 619 -28.01 19.70 -2.11
C ARG A 619 -28.90 18.47 -2.20
N VAL A 620 -29.28 18.16 -3.43
CA VAL A 620 -30.02 16.95 -3.79
C VAL A 620 -29.01 15.83 -3.99
N THR A 621 -29.00 14.87 -3.06
CA THR A 621 -28.02 13.77 -2.99
C THR A 621 -28.70 12.44 -3.26
N ALA A 622 -28.22 11.68 -4.23
CA ALA A 622 -28.67 10.31 -4.49
C ALA A 622 -27.76 9.30 -3.76
N THR A 623 -28.37 8.30 -3.13
CA THR A 623 -27.67 7.18 -2.47
C THR A 623 -27.81 5.91 -3.31
N TYR A 624 -26.72 5.15 -3.46
CA TYR A 624 -26.66 3.94 -4.27
C TYR A 624 -26.34 2.68 -3.45
N THR A 625 -26.61 1.50 -4.01
CA THR A 625 -26.40 0.20 -3.33
C THR A 625 -24.94 -0.12 -3.01
N ASN A 626 -24.00 0.51 -3.72
CA ASN A 626 -22.56 0.41 -3.46
C ASN A 626 -22.11 1.32 -2.28
N GLY A 627 -23.03 2.03 -1.63
CA GLY A 627 -22.78 2.92 -0.50
C GLY A 627 -22.37 4.34 -0.88
N GLU A 628 -22.19 4.63 -2.17
CA GLU A 628 -21.82 5.96 -2.65
C GLU A 628 -23.00 6.93 -2.56
N ARG A 629 -22.68 8.19 -2.25
CA ARG A 629 -23.61 9.31 -2.24
C ARG A 629 -23.13 10.36 -3.21
N ILE A 630 -23.95 10.67 -4.22
CA ILE A 630 -23.60 11.59 -5.29
C ILE A 630 -24.54 12.79 -5.25
N ASP A 631 -23.96 13.98 -5.12
CA ASP A 631 -24.67 15.24 -5.27
C ASP A 631 -25.03 15.45 -6.75
N MET A 632 -26.32 15.63 -7.02
CA MET A 632 -26.84 15.76 -8.40
C MET A 632 -27.24 17.19 -8.76
N ALA A 633 -27.77 17.93 -7.79
CA ALA A 633 -28.23 19.30 -8.00
C ALA A 633 -28.19 20.13 -6.72
N GLN A 634 -28.15 21.45 -6.89
CA GLN A 634 -28.26 22.44 -5.83
C GLN A 634 -29.62 23.14 -5.98
N VAL A 635 -30.45 23.11 -4.94
CA VAL A 635 -31.74 23.82 -4.90
C VAL A 635 -31.49 25.32 -4.94
N VAL A 636 -32.29 26.01 -5.75
CA VAL A 636 -32.27 27.48 -5.88
C VAL A 636 -33.49 28.06 -5.16
N THR A 637 -33.24 29.11 -4.39
CA THR A 637 -34.28 29.89 -3.72
C THR A 637 -34.36 31.29 -4.32
N ALA A 638 -35.46 31.99 -4.08
CA ALA A 638 -35.70 33.34 -4.58
C ALA A 638 -36.28 34.24 -3.48
N GLU A 639 -35.77 35.46 -3.42
CA GLU A 639 -36.27 36.54 -2.58
C GLU A 639 -36.83 37.69 -3.42
N PHE A 640 -37.61 38.56 -2.79
CA PHE A 640 -38.22 39.72 -3.43
C PHE A 640 -38.14 40.93 -2.51
N ASN A 641 -38.00 42.12 -3.09
CA ASN A 641 -38.04 43.37 -2.31
C ASN A 641 -39.43 43.60 -1.67
N ALA A 642 -40.50 43.22 -2.37
CA ALA A 642 -41.86 43.35 -1.88
C ALA A 642 -42.63 42.02 -1.97
N ILE A 643 -42.31 41.08 -1.08
CA ILE A 643 -42.87 39.71 -1.01
C ILE A 643 -44.41 39.70 -0.89
N ASN A 644 -45.01 40.68 -0.22
CA ASN A 644 -46.46 40.80 -0.07
C ASN A 644 -47.18 41.35 -1.32
N LYS A 645 -46.45 41.73 -2.37
CA LYS A 645 -46.99 42.19 -3.66
C LYS A 645 -46.92 41.13 -4.76
N LEU A 646 -46.48 39.93 -4.43
CA LEU A 646 -46.55 38.78 -5.33
C LEU A 646 -47.99 38.41 -5.66
N LYS A 647 -48.24 38.04 -6.92
CA LYS A 647 -49.55 37.57 -7.36
C LYS A 647 -49.70 36.10 -6.98
N ARG A 648 -50.78 35.78 -6.28
CA ARG A 648 -51.15 34.40 -5.94
C ARG A 648 -51.77 33.68 -7.13
N LEU A 649 -51.44 32.41 -7.25
CA LEU A 649 -51.97 31.45 -8.19
C LEU A 649 -52.42 30.19 -7.44
N ASP A 650 -53.10 29.30 -8.15
CA ASP A 650 -53.59 28.06 -7.57
C ASP A 650 -52.45 27.16 -7.06
N GLY A 651 -52.72 26.35 -6.05
CA GLY A 651 -51.75 25.39 -5.51
C GLY A 651 -50.70 25.96 -4.55
N GLY A 652 -50.88 27.19 -4.05
CA GLY A 652 -49.92 27.83 -3.13
C GLY A 652 -48.68 28.37 -3.85
N VAL A 653 -48.86 28.81 -5.09
CA VAL A 653 -47.81 29.32 -5.97
C VAL A 653 -47.99 30.82 -6.19
N PHE A 654 -46.87 31.49 -6.44
CA PHE A 654 -46.76 32.92 -6.63
C PHE A 654 -46.05 33.24 -7.94
N SER A 655 -46.44 34.34 -8.59
CA SER A 655 -45.72 34.95 -9.70
C SER A 655 -45.29 36.36 -9.35
N SER A 656 -44.17 36.81 -9.89
CA SER A 656 -43.71 38.19 -9.75
C SER A 656 -44.67 39.18 -10.42
N THR A 657 -44.70 40.39 -9.90
CA THR A 657 -45.47 41.53 -10.40
C THR A 657 -44.53 42.73 -10.57
N SER A 658 -44.98 43.78 -11.24
CA SER A 658 -44.25 45.06 -11.28
C SER A 658 -43.98 45.63 -9.89
N GLU A 659 -44.91 45.42 -8.96
CA GLU A 659 -44.88 45.92 -7.60
C GLU A 659 -44.02 45.07 -6.66
N SER A 660 -43.89 43.76 -6.91
CA SER A 660 -42.99 42.90 -6.12
C SER A 660 -41.51 43.13 -6.44
N GLY A 661 -41.25 43.64 -7.65
CA GLY A 661 -39.92 43.62 -8.27
C GLY A 661 -39.57 42.26 -8.88
N GLU A 662 -38.40 42.20 -9.50
CA GLU A 662 -37.82 40.97 -10.02
C GLU A 662 -37.35 40.04 -8.90
N ALA A 663 -37.23 38.75 -9.21
CA ALA A 663 -36.74 37.75 -8.28
C ALA A 663 -35.23 37.87 -8.10
N ILE A 664 -34.79 37.92 -6.84
CA ILE A 664 -33.38 37.86 -6.46
C ILE A 664 -33.07 36.40 -6.15
N LEU A 665 -32.37 35.72 -7.06
CA LEU A 665 -32.06 34.29 -6.90
C LEU A 665 -30.87 34.09 -5.96
N ASP A 666 -31.02 33.18 -5.01
CA ASP A 666 -29.94 32.63 -4.20
C ASP A 666 -29.61 31.21 -4.69
N LEU A 667 -28.39 31.07 -5.19
CA LEU A 667 -27.87 29.86 -5.81
C LEU A 667 -27.15 28.94 -4.80
N SER A 668 -26.98 29.39 -3.57
CA SER A 668 -26.24 28.67 -2.53
C SER A 668 -27.06 27.57 -1.83
N GLY A 669 -28.39 27.62 -1.95
CA GLY A 669 -29.31 26.79 -1.17
C GLY A 669 -29.39 27.17 0.31
N SER A 670 -28.93 28.37 0.67
CA SER A 670 -29.01 28.86 2.05
C SER A 670 -30.44 28.91 2.56
N GLY A 671 -30.61 28.54 3.83
CA GLY A 671 -31.91 28.53 4.51
C GLY A 671 -32.82 27.35 4.17
N VAL A 672 -32.41 26.43 3.29
CA VAL A 672 -33.10 25.16 3.06
C VAL A 672 -32.89 24.24 4.25
N MET A 673 -33.96 23.57 4.69
CA MET A 673 -33.90 22.50 5.69
C MET A 673 -34.46 21.22 5.07
N GLY A 674 -33.68 20.14 5.15
CA GLY A 674 -34.05 18.81 4.72
C GLY A 674 -34.95 18.09 5.72
N GLY A 675 -35.81 17.18 5.23
CA GLY A 675 -36.71 16.41 6.09
C GLY A 675 -37.67 17.29 6.89
N ALA A 676 -38.12 18.39 6.32
CA ALA A 676 -38.96 19.38 7.00
C ALA A 676 -40.09 19.89 6.10
N LEU A 677 -41.20 20.30 6.70
CA LEU A 677 -42.29 21.00 6.02
C LEU A 677 -42.72 22.24 6.79
N GLU A 678 -42.97 23.32 6.08
CA GLU A 678 -43.60 24.51 6.65
C GLU A 678 -45.12 24.33 6.70
N ALA A 679 -45.72 24.50 7.88
CA ALA A 679 -47.17 24.52 8.06
C ALA A 679 -47.79 25.83 7.53
N SER A 680 -49.12 25.86 7.48
CA SER A 680 -49.84 27.12 7.27
C SER A 680 -49.48 28.11 8.38
N ASN A 681 -49.26 29.38 8.03
CA ASN A 681 -49.06 30.44 9.04
C ASN A 681 -50.39 30.94 9.65
N THR A 682 -51.47 30.17 9.49
CA THR A 682 -52.81 30.45 10.00
C THR A 682 -53.01 29.80 11.36
N ASP A 683 -53.23 30.61 12.40
CA ASP A 683 -53.73 30.12 13.69
C ASP A 683 -55.26 30.11 13.69
N ILE A 684 -55.83 28.91 13.86
CA ILE A 684 -57.28 28.68 13.86
C ILE A 684 -57.96 29.46 15.00
N SER A 685 -57.32 29.60 16.15
CA SER A 685 -57.89 30.28 17.33
C SER A 685 -58.06 31.77 17.08
N ASP A 686 -57.05 32.39 16.47
CA ASP A 686 -57.07 33.80 16.09
C ASP A 686 -58.09 34.06 14.98
N GLU A 687 -58.14 33.21 13.96
CA GLU A 687 -59.09 33.37 12.86
C GLU A 687 -60.55 33.18 13.32
N PHE A 688 -60.85 32.25 14.25
CA PHE A 688 -62.19 32.15 14.83
C PHE A 688 -62.56 33.38 15.68
N THR A 689 -61.59 33.95 16.41
CA THR A 689 -61.83 35.18 17.18
C THR A 689 -62.14 36.34 16.24
N LYS A 690 -61.36 36.51 15.15
CA LYS A 690 -61.64 37.50 14.11
C LYS A 690 -63.01 37.27 13.46
N LEU A 691 -63.36 36.02 13.15
CA LEU A 691 -64.66 35.67 12.57
C LEU A 691 -65.82 36.11 13.47
N ILE A 692 -65.76 35.86 14.77
CA ILE A 692 -66.80 36.28 15.73
C ILE A 692 -66.91 37.81 15.75
N VAL A 693 -65.78 38.53 15.80
CA VAL A 693 -65.75 40.00 15.84
C VAL A 693 -66.32 40.58 14.54
N THR A 694 -65.89 40.08 13.38
CA THR A 694 -66.36 40.51 12.06
C THR A 694 -67.85 40.19 11.86
N GLN A 695 -68.35 39.04 12.35
CA GLN A 695 -69.77 38.72 12.34
C GLN A 695 -70.60 39.66 13.22
N GLN A 696 -70.11 39.99 14.42
CA GLN A 696 -70.76 40.99 15.28
C GLN A 696 -70.80 42.36 14.63
N ALA A 697 -69.71 42.79 13.98
CA ALA A 697 -69.63 44.05 13.24
C ALA A 697 -70.60 44.07 12.04
N TYR A 698 -70.68 42.98 11.28
CA TYR A 698 -71.64 42.83 10.18
C TYR A 698 -73.08 42.89 10.70
N ALA A 699 -73.41 42.16 11.78
CA ALA A 699 -74.73 42.20 12.39
C ALA A 699 -75.10 43.60 12.89
N ALA A 700 -74.16 44.33 13.50
CA ALA A 700 -74.38 45.73 13.90
C ALA A 700 -74.66 46.64 12.69
N GLY A 701 -73.91 46.49 11.59
CA GLY A 701 -74.15 47.22 10.33
C GLY A 701 -75.55 46.99 9.75
N THR A 702 -76.05 45.75 9.77
CA THR A 702 -77.42 45.44 9.28
C THR A 702 -78.52 46.08 10.13
N ARG A 703 -78.30 46.22 11.44
CA ARG A 703 -79.23 46.95 12.33
C ARG A 703 -79.28 48.44 12.01
N ILE A 704 -78.17 49.05 11.64
CA ILE A 704 -78.11 50.46 11.20
C ILE A 704 -78.92 50.65 9.93
N VAL A 705 -78.77 49.77 8.94
CA VAL A 705 -79.57 49.79 7.70
C VAL A 705 -81.05 49.63 8.01
N SER A 706 -81.41 48.70 8.90
CA SER A 706 -82.81 48.47 9.31
C SER A 706 -83.42 49.67 10.04
N ALA A 707 -82.65 50.35 10.90
CA ALA A 707 -83.09 51.56 11.59
C ALA A 707 -83.27 52.72 10.60
N ALA A 708 -82.34 52.89 9.66
CA ALA A 708 -82.43 53.90 8.61
C ALA A 708 -83.62 53.66 7.66
N ASP A 709 -83.92 52.42 7.30
CA ASP A 709 -85.10 52.04 6.52
C ASP A 709 -86.41 52.38 7.27
N LYS A 710 -86.51 52.05 8.56
CA LYS A 710 -87.65 52.45 9.39
C LYS A 710 -87.84 53.97 9.43
N MET A 711 -86.76 54.75 9.62
CA MET A 711 -86.83 56.21 9.61
C MET A 711 -87.22 56.76 8.22
N LEU A 712 -86.77 56.14 7.14
CA LEU A 712 -87.15 56.51 5.77
C LEU A 712 -88.64 56.24 5.54
N GLN A 713 -89.15 55.09 6.00
CA GLN A 713 -90.57 54.73 5.93
C GLN A 713 -91.43 55.69 6.75
N GLU A 714 -91.03 56.04 7.97
CA GLU A 714 -91.71 57.05 8.79
C GLU A 714 -91.72 58.43 8.10
N ALA A 715 -90.59 58.85 7.53
CA ALA A 715 -90.50 60.11 6.79
C ALA A 715 -91.38 60.12 5.53
N LEU A 716 -91.47 59.00 4.80
CA LEU A 716 -92.37 58.85 3.66
C LEU A 716 -93.85 58.85 4.07
N ASN A 717 -94.16 58.26 5.22
CA ASN A 717 -95.51 58.26 5.79
C ASN A 717 -95.93 59.62 6.35
N MET A 718 -95.02 60.57 6.59
CA MET A 718 -95.33 61.96 6.96
C MET A 718 -95.84 62.82 5.80
N ILE A 719 -95.58 62.41 4.55
CA ILE A 719 -95.98 63.13 3.33
C ILE A 719 -97.39 62.69 2.86
N ARG A 720 -97.91 61.57 3.38
CA ARG A 720 -99.30 61.15 3.23
C ARG A 720 -100.14 61.71 4.37
#